data_AF-A0A2S0XCS6-F1
#
_entry.id   AF-A0A2S0XCS6-F1
#
_cell.length_a   1.000
_cell.length_b   1.000
_cell.length_c   1.000
_cell.angle_alpha   90.00
_cell.angle_beta   90.00
_cell.angle_gamma   90.00
#
_symmetry.space_group_name_H-M   'P 1'
#
loop_
_entity.id
_entity.type
_entity.pdbx_description
1 polymer ?
#
loop_
_entity_poly.entity_id
_entity_poly.type
_entity_poly.pdbx_seq_one_letter_code
_entity_poly.pdbx_strand_id
1 'polypeptide(L)'
;MKTAVISMVRNEADVIETWLRHQFAMFDYVLVADHLSTDGTYEFLSAAAQSEPRLRVLRYKERAYDQHTVLNLLRSQTLVDWPDFDWLFVLDADEFLSYSTRDDFISAISTAQAHDVLAFQWRNFLPTDPGVITPQLHGRKAKGLSRYGKVALRRNIAADLDYMIPKGAHKLKHKTLGSINGYSMGELIHIPIRSTEQIWNKVLQGCESYLNVPDYNGREGSHWFDTLNHLLSYPTDWTMAEQLLHEYGAARAKVDLESASLAFQESSILLQTAPLAKPALEGAANLTPELQPLNNQRLRRIMQMDKRGLLKQNIAIVGDNIRDQADLADRTFRSLPGLAVQPFSIEKLIDALQSAFWDIKHRPATAWAEHIPFMFSLFTLLRPRTFVELGVHNGASFLAACQAVERDRIPCECVAIDNWLGDPHAGSHEPSVFTEFRRNLEPFTPFAGYLRMNFAEALPQFEDRSIDVLHVDGYHTANAVRQDFDLWLAKMSDQGIILFHDTNEFKADFGVWRFWRLIREQYPHVEFGHGHGLGILIVGKNSPARIGLSDDANVSLLSRNMNDLLQVLFGNVGKLSWANQITSHQTSTVTRAPASTPQARAPIAPSPAVINEMQGRIDLLESRVRKYDRSLYGRVRNGIRKIRLRLKGVTED
;
A
#
# COMPACT_ATOMS: atom_id res chain seq x y z
N MET A 1 30.00 16.51 -20.05
CA MET A 1 28.60 16.04 -19.98
C MET A 1 28.53 14.98 -18.89
N LYS A 2 27.66 15.17 -17.90
CA LYS A 2 27.46 14.23 -16.78
C LYS A 2 26.18 13.43 -16.97
N THR A 3 26.24 12.13 -16.69
CA THR A 3 25.13 11.19 -16.86
C THR A 3 24.77 10.51 -15.55
N ALA A 4 23.48 10.46 -15.26
CA ALA A 4 22.91 9.74 -14.12
C ALA A 4 22.05 8.57 -14.61
N VAL A 5 21.95 7.50 -13.81
CA VAL A 5 21.02 6.39 -14.04
C VAL A 5 20.21 6.13 -12.78
N ILE A 6 18.90 5.94 -12.95
CA ILE A 6 17.99 5.48 -11.89
C ILE A 6 17.47 4.08 -12.20
N SER A 7 17.32 3.27 -11.16
CA SER A 7 16.77 1.91 -11.26
C SER A 7 15.94 1.54 -10.04
N MET A 8 14.98 0.65 -10.22
CA MET A 8 14.26 -0.03 -9.14
C MET A 8 14.50 -1.53 -9.29
N VAL A 9 15.01 -2.17 -8.24
CA VAL A 9 15.43 -3.57 -8.26
C VAL A 9 14.66 -4.41 -7.24
N ARG A 10 14.50 -5.70 -7.55
CA ARG A 10 13.91 -6.67 -6.63
C ARG A 10 14.37 -8.08 -6.95
N ASN A 11 15.16 -8.66 -6.06
CA ASN A 11 15.74 -9.99 -6.20
C ASN A 11 16.51 -10.18 -7.53
N GLU A 12 17.60 -9.43 -7.68
CA GLU A 12 18.47 -9.41 -8.86
C GLU A 12 19.89 -9.88 -8.52
N ALA A 13 20.07 -10.71 -7.48
CA ALA A 13 21.40 -11.09 -6.98
C ALA A 13 22.27 -11.79 -8.04
N ASP A 14 21.65 -12.41 -9.04
CA ASP A 14 22.34 -13.09 -10.15
C ASP A 14 22.94 -12.14 -11.19
N VAL A 15 22.58 -10.85 -11.18
CA VAL A 15 23.05 -9.88 -12.19
C VAL A 15 23.53 -8.56 -11.58
N ILE A 16 23.13 -8.23 -10.36
CA ILE A 16 23.31 -6.90 -9.77
C ILE A 16 24.77 -6.44 -9.68
N GLU A 17 25.71 -7.35 -9.41
CA GLU A 17 27.13 -7.01 -9.37
C GLU A 17 27.63 -6.56 -10.76
N THR A 18 27.42 -7.39 -11.78
CA THR A 18 27.83 -7.08 -13.16
C THR A 18 27.12 -5.84 -13.68
N TRP A 19 25.83 -5.68 -13.37
CA TRP A 19 25.06 -4.47 -13.69
C TRP A 19 25.68 -3.24 -13.06
N LEU A 20 25.92 -3.25 -11.75
CA LEU A 20 26.46 -2.09 -11.03
C LEU A 20 27.85 -1.70 -11.56
N ARG A 21 28.72 -2.69 -11.79
CA ARG A 21 30.05 -2.48 -12.38
C ARG A 21 29.97 -1.88 -13.77
N HIS A 22 28.99 -2.29 -14.58
CA HIS A 22 28.75 -1.69 -15.89
C HIS A 22 28.24 -0.25 -15.77
N GLN A 23 27.31 0.01 -14.85
CA GLN A 23 26.81 1.36 -14.63
C GLN A 23 27.93 2.32 -14.21
N PHE A 24 28.85 1.91 -13.32
CA PHE A 24 29.99 2.76 -12.94
C PHE A 24 31.01 3.00 -14.05
N ALA A 25 31.05 2.14 -15.08
CA ALA A 25 31.85 2.39 -16.27
C ALA A 25 31.20 3.40 -17.20
N MET A 26 29.86 3.48 -17.21
CA MET A 26 29.09 4.30 -18.16
C MET A 26 28.53 5.59 -17.58
N PHE A 27 28.32 5.69 -16.26
CA PHE A 27 27.60 6.78 -15.60
C PHE A 27 28.41 7.43 -14.49
N ASP A 28 28.17 8.73 -14.28
CA ASP A 28 28.75 9.49 -13.18
C ASP A 28 27.99 9.26 -11.87
N TYR A 29 26.68 9.06 -11.95
CA TYR A 29 25.80 8.92 -10.79
C TYR A 29 24.85 7.73 -10.96
N VAL A 30 24.69 6.93 -9.91
CA VAL A 30 23.83 5.74 -9.88
C VAL A 30 22.91 5.84 -8.66
N LEU A 31 21.59 5.82 -8.88
CA LEU A 31 20.60 5.84 -7.82
C LEU A 31 19.65 4.66 -7.95
N VAL A 32 19.62 3.81 -6.92
CA VAL A 32 18.88 2.55 -6.95
C VAL A 32 17.86 2.51 -5.81
N ALA A 33 16.63 2.15 -6.11
CA ALA A 33 15.63 1.76 -5.11
C ALA A 33 15.55 0.23 -5.02
N ASP A 34 15.89 -0.35 -3.86
CA ASP A 34 15.61 -1.75 -3.56
C ASP A 34 14.18 -1.92 -3.07
N HIS A 35 13.44 -2.89 -3.62
CA HIS A 35 12.08 -3.22 -3.18
C HIS A 35 12.00 -4.52 -2.42
N LEU A 36 12.43 -4.48 -1.15
CA LEU A 36 12.32 -5.60 -0.22
C LEU A 36 12.94 -6.89 -0.80
N SER A 37 14.14 -6.78 -1.39
CA SER A 37 14.86 -7.96 -1.85
C SER A 37 15.19 -8.88 -0.67
N THR A 38 15.20 -10.18 -0.94
CA THR A 38 15.42 -11.25 0.04
C THR A 38 16.50 -12.25 -0.40
N ASP A 39 17.18 -11.99 -1.51
CA ASP A 39 18.16 -12.88 -2.13
C ASP A 39 19.61 -12.37 -2.01
N GLY A 40 19.86 -11.35 -1.19
CA GLY A 40 21.16 -10.71 -1.03
C GLY A 40 21.36 -9.43 -1.87
N THR A 41 20.42 -9.08 -2.76
CA THR A 41 20.54 -7.88 -3.62
C THR A 41 20.71 -6.59 -2.81
N TYR A 42 19.89 -6.40 -1.77
CA TYR A 42 19.92 -5.18 -0.95
C TYR A 42 21.22 -5.05 -0.16
N GLU A 43 21.65 -6.15 0.44
CA GLU A 43 22.85 -6.22 1.26
C GLU A 43 24.10 -5.92 0.42
N PHE A 44 24.19 -6.47 -0.80
CA PHE A 44 25.24 -6.13 -1.76
C PHE A 44 25.25 -4.63 -2.10
N LEU A 45 24.10 -4.09 -2.49
CA LEU A 45 23.97 -2.67 -2.84
C LEU A 45 24.31 -1.75 -1.67
N SER A 46 23.85 -2.08 -0.47
CA SER A 46 24.12 -1.32 0.75
C SER A 46 25.60 -1.32 1.10
N ALA A 47 26.28 -2.47 0.99
CA ALA A 47 27.73 -2.57 1.20
C ALA A 47 28.50 -1.76 0.14
N ALA A 48 28.09 -1.83 -1.14
CA ALA A 48 28.71 -1.06 -2.21
C ALA A 48 28.58 0.46 -1.96
N ALA A 49 27.40 0.93 -1.56
CA ALA A 49 27.11 2.34 -1.31
C ALA A 49 27.95 2.96 -0.18
N GLN A 50 28.39 2.16 0.79
CA GLN A 50 29.30 2.64 1.86
C GLN A 50 30.69 3.03 1.33
N SER A 51 31.09 2.50 0.18
CA SER A 51 32.44 2.66 -0.37
C SER A 51 32.51 3.46 -1.67
N GLU A 52 31.36 3.73 -2.30
CA GLU A 52 31.28 4.40 -3.61
C GLU A 52 30.33 5.61 -3.53
N PRO A 53 30.85 6.84 -3.47
CA PRO A 53 30.03 8.05 -3.31
C PRO A 53 29.14 8.36 -4.53
N ARG A 54 29.40 7.74 -5.68
CA ARG A 54 28.55 7.84 -6.87
C ARG A 54 27.28 7.00 -6.78
N LEU A 55 27.18 6.10 -5.81
CA LEU A 55 26.02 5.22 -5.60
C LEU A 55 25.20 5.68 -4.40
N ARG A 56 23.92 5.94 -4.66
CA ARG A 56 22.91 6.08 -3.61
C ARG A 56 21.91 4.94 -3.68
N VAL A 57 21.62 4.33 -2.53
CA VAL A 57 20.67 3.22 -2.40
C VAL A 57 19.55 3.64 -1.46
N LEU A 58 18.32 3.49 -1.92
CA LEU A 58 17.11 3.76 -1.14
C LEU A 58 16.32 2.46 -0.96
N ARG A 59 15.77 2.24 0.22
CA ARG A 59 14.94 1.06 0.51
C ARG A 59 13.47 1.41 0.43
N TYR A 60 12.74 0.79 -0.49
CA TYR A 60 11.30 0.93 -0.60
C TYR A 60 10.58 -0.06 0.31
N LYS A 61 9.97 0.46 1.38
CA LYS A 61 9.43 -0.36 2.48
C LYS A 61 7.94 -0.73 2.31
N GLU A 62 7.26 -0.20 1.31
CA GLU A 62 5.86 -0.54 1.08
C GLU A 62 5.74 -1.91 0.40
N ARG A 63 4.69 -2.66 0.74
CA ARG A 63 4.41 -3.97 0.10
C ARG A 63 3.96 -3.83 -1.36
N ALA A 64 3.43 -2.66 -1.72
CA ALA A 64 2.89 -2.38 -3.03
C ALA A 64 3.99 -2.14 -4.07
N TYR A 65 3.89 -2.73 -5.26
CA TYR A 65 4.88 -2.54 -6.32
C TYR A 65 4.49 -1.35 -7.22
N ASP A 66 4.98 -0.17 -6.86
CA ASP A 66 4.65 1.11 -7.51
C ASP A 66 5.82 1.70 -8.27
N GLN A 67 6.34 0.93 -9.24
CA GLN A 67 7.51 1.30 -10.03
C GLN A 67 7.47 2.74 -10.57
N HIS A 68 6.35 3.17 -11.16
CA HIS A 68 6.25 4.55 -11.66
C HIS A 68 6.39 5.61 -10.56
N THR A 69 5.77 5.43 -9.38
CA THR A 69 5.88 6.34 -8.24
C THR A 69 7.33 6.41 -7.78
N VAL A 70 7.95 5.25 -7.57
CA VAL A 70 9.35 5.13 -7.15
C VAL A 70 10.29 5.78 -8.16
N LEU A 71 10.19 5.47 -9.45
CA LEU A 71 11.05 6.05 -10.49
C LEU A 71 10.92 7.58 -10.58
N ASN A 72 9.72 8.14 -10.40
CA ASN A 72 9.55 9.60 -10.38
C ASN A 72 10.08 10.22 -9.09
N LEU A 73 10.05 9.52 -7.95
CA LEU A 73 10.74 9.94 -6.72
C LEU A 73 12.25 9.93 -6.90
N LEU A 74 12.82 8.87 -7.50
CA LEU A 74 14.25 8.79 -7.82
C LEU A 74 14.67 9.91 -8.77
N ARG A 75 13.86 10.20 -9.79
CA ARG A 75 14.06 11.36 -10.69
C ARG A 75 14.17 12.65 -9.89
N SER A 76 13.21 12.92 -9.01
CA SER A 76 13.21 14.12 -8.16
C SER A 76 14.42 14.17 -7.24
N GLN A 77 14.79 13.04 -6.63
CA GLN A 77 15.95 12.95 -5.75
C GLN A 77 17.27 13.21 -6.50
N THR A 78 17.40 12.70 -7.72
CA THR A 78 18.59 12.92 -8.56
C THR A 78 18.81 14.42 -8.81
N LEU A 79 17.74 15.20 -9.03
CA LEU A 79 17.82 16.66 -9.22
C LEU A 79 18.34 17.40 -7.99
N VAL A 80 18.09 16.84 -6.80
CA VAL A 80 18.53 17.40 -5.50
C VAL A 80 19.97 17.00 -5.21
N ASP A 81 20.29 15.72 -5.35
CA ASP A 81 21.60 15.18 -4.99
C ASP A 81 22.70 15.61 -5.94
N TRP A 82 22.39 15.61 -7.24
CA TRP A 82 23.34 15.87 -8.30
C TRP A 82 22.78 16.91 -9.27
N PRO A 83 22.71 18.19 -8.87
CA PRO A 83 22.09 19.23 -9.69
C PRO A 83 22.82 19.47 -11.02
N ASP A 84 24.01 18.91 -11.21
CA ASP A 84 24.90 19.08 -12.36
C ASP A 84 24.85 17.96 -13.41
N PHE A 85 23.92 17.00 -13.31
CA PHE A 85 23.73 16.02 -14.38
C PHE A 85 23.09 16.66 -15.63
N ASP A 86 23.46 16.19 -16.82
CA ASP A 86 22.87 16.61 -18.09
C ASP A 86 21.78 15.65 -18.58
N TRP A 87 22.02 14.35 -18.41
CA TRP A 87 21.12 13.28 -18.82
C TRP A 87 20.81 12.30 -17.68
N LEU A 88 19.54 11.94 -17.54
CA LEU A 88 19.04 10.93 -16.61
C LEU A 88 18.50 9.73 -17.39
N PHE A 89 19.09 8.56 -17.18
CA PHE A 89 18.70 7.29 -17.79
C PHE A 89 17.82 6.50 -16.81
N VAL A 90 16.86 5.77 -17.37
CA VAL A 90 16.00 4.86 -16.59
C VAL A 90 16.25 3.44 -17.08
N LEU A 91 17.00 2.65 -16.32
CA LEU A 91 17.39 1.29 -16.70
C LEU A 91 16.99 0.28 -15.62
N ASP A 92 16.58 -0.91 -16.04
CA ASP A 92 16.36 -2.06 -15.16
C ASP A 92 17.69 -2.82 -14.93
N ALA A 93 17.76 -3.68 -13.91
CA ALA A 93 18.99 -4.40 -13.52
C ALA A 93 19.51 -5.40 -14.56
N ASP A 94 18.71 -5.68 -15.60
CA ASP A 94 19.02 -6.60 -16.69
C ASP A 94 19.27 -5.90 -18.02
N GLU A 95 19.55 -4.60 -17.98
CA GLU A 95 19.77 -3.76 -19.14
C GLU A 95 21.16 -3.10 -19.12
N PHE A 96 21.86 -3.26 -20.24
CA PHE A 96 23.24 -2.83 -20.40
C PHE A 96 23.38 -1.99 -21.67
N LEU A 97 24.08 -0.88 -21.59
CA LEU A 97 24.41 -0.10 -22.78
C LEU A 97 25.41 -0.87 -23.65
N SER A 98 25.24 -0.78 -24.97
CA SER A 98 26.01 -1.55 -25.94
C SER A 98 27.35 -0.92 -26.34
N TYR A 99 27.78 0.15 -25.66
CA TYR A 99 29.00 0.89 -25.97
C TYR A 99 30.25 0.22 -25.38
N SER A 100 31.35 0.23 -26.15
CA SER A 100 32.63 -0.36 -25.72
C SER A 100 33.37 0.52 -24.72
N THR A 101 33.24 1.84 -24.82
CA THR A 101 33.86 2.79 -23.89
C THR A 101 32.89 3.89 -23.48
N ARG A 102 33.20 4.57 -22.37
CA ARG A 102 32.46 5.76 -21.94
C ARG A 102 32.56 6.89 -22.96
N ASP A 103 33.71 7.06 -23.61
CA ASP A 103 33.89 8.12 -24.61
C ASP A 103 33.02 7.89 -25.84
N ASP A 104 32.87 6.64 -26.29
CA ASP A 104 31.94 6.28 -27.38
C ASP A 104 30.50 6.57 -27.00
N PHE A 105 30.11 6.23 -25.77
CA PHE A 105 28.78 6.52 -25.23
C PHE A 105 28.49 8.03 -25.20
N ILE A 106 29.41 8.81 -24.63
CA ILE A 106 29.30 10.27 -24.52
C ILE A 106 29.30 10.93 -25.90
N SER A 107 30.13 10.45 -26.83
CA SER A 107 30.17 10.92 -28.22
C SER A 107 28.83 10.67 -28.91
N ALA A 108 28.29 9.45 -28.79
CA ALA A 108 27.00 9.08 -29.38
C ALA A 108 25.87 10.00 -28.89
N ILE A 109 25.68 10.16 -27.58
CA ILE A 109 24.58 11.00 -27.06
C ILE A 109 24.81 12.51 -27.34
N SER A 110 26.05 12.94 -27.55
CA SER A 110 26.36 14.32 -27.97
C SER A 110 25.82 14.64 -29.37
N THR A 111 25.69 13.64 -30.26
CA THR A 111 25.09 13.84 -31.59
C THR A 111 23.59 14.15 -31.53
N ALA A 112 22.92 13.75 -30.46
CA ALA A 112 21.47 13.94 -30.28
C ALA A 112 21.12 15.11 -29.35
N GLN A 113 22.02 16.10 -29.21
CA GLN A 113 21.80 17.26 -28.35
C GLN A 113 20.62 18.15 -28.74
N ALA A 114 20.09 18.01 -29.96
CA ALA A 114 18.87 18.68 -30.41
C ALA A 114 17.58 18.06 -29.84
N HIS A 115 17.68 16.92 -29.15
CA HIS A 115 16.56 16.19 -28.57
C HIS A 115 16.64 16.20 -27.05
N ASP A 116 15.49 16.32 -26.38
CA ASP A 116 15.43 16.30 -24.91
C ASP A 116 15.06 14.91 -24.34
N VAL A 117 14.60 13.99 -25.19
CA VAL A 117 14.24 12.62 -24.80
C VAL A 117 14.85 11.65 -25.80
N LEU A 118 15.62 10.69 -25.30
CA LEU A 118 16.24 9.64 -26.10
C LEU A 118 15.54 8.31 -25.83
N ALA A 119 15.58 7.40 -26.79
CA ALA A 119 15.05 6.06 -26.68
C ALA A 119 16.10 5.03 -27.16
N PHE A 120 16.22 3.94 -26.43
CA PHE A 120 17.12 2.84 -26.70
C PHE A 120 16.30 1.55 -26.77
N GLN A 121 16.27 0.91 -27.93
CA GLN A 121 15.47 -0.30 -28.14
C GLN A 121 16.17 -1.52 -27.55
N TRP A 122 15.41 -2.46 -27.02
CA TRP A 122 16.00 -3.69 -26.52
C TRP A 122 16.50 -4.56 -27.64
N ARG A 123 17.72 -5.04 -27.44
CA ARG A 123 18.32 -6.14 -28.14
C ARG A 123 18.40 -7.31 -27.17
N ASN A 124 17.40 -8.18 -27.22
CA ASN A 124 17.30 -9.33 -26.34
C ASN A 124 18.51 -10.27 -26.53
N PHE A 125 19.08 -10.70 -25.42
CA PHE A 125 20.22 -11.62 -25.38
C PHE A 125 19.90 -12.77 -24.42
N LEU A 126 20.17 -13.99 -24.87
CA LEU A 126 20.02 -15.20 -24.08
C LEU A 126 21.40 -15.78 -23.77
N PRO A 127 21.82 -15.91 -22.50
CA PRO A 127 23.09 -16.55 -22.17
C PRO A 127 23.04 -18.05 -22.50
N THR A 128 24.18 -18.62 -22.89
CA THR A 128 24.31 -20.07 -23.11
C THR A 128 24.05 -20.84 -21.83
N ASP A 129 24.73 -20.44 -20.75
CA ASP A 129 24.66 -21.09 -19.46
C ASP A 129 23.72 -20.34 -18.51
N PRO A 130 22.74 -21.02 -17.89
CA PRO A 130 21.87 -20.39 -16.93
C PRO A 130 22.60 -20.09 -15.62
N GLY A 131 22.34 -18.93 -15.02
CA GLY A 131 22.86 -18.54 -13.71
C GLY A 131 23.35 -17.10 -13.66
N VAL A 132 24.42 -16.89 -12.90
CA VAL A 132 25.01 -15.57 -12.63
C VAL A 132 25.58 -14.97 -13.91
N ILE A 133 25.25 -13.71 -14.16
CA ILE A 133 25.73 -12.96 -15.32
C ILE A 133 27.12 -12.40 -15.04
N THR A 134 28.06 -12.72 -15.91
CA THR A 134 29.42 -12.18 -15.88
C THR A 134 29.62 -11.14 -16.99
N PRO A 135 30.67 -10.31 -16.94
CA PRO A 135 30.94 -9.33 -17.98
C PRO A 135 31.21 -9.94 -19.37
N GLN A 136 31.70 -11.18 -19.43
CA GLN A 136 31.91 -11.90 -20.68
C GLN A 136 30.73 -12.82 -20.95
N LEU A 137 29.87 -12.39 -21.86
CA LEU A 137 28.64 -13.08 -22.21
C LEU A 137 28.84 -13.89 -23.48
N HIS A 138 28.61 -15.21 -23.37
CA HIS A 138 28.45 -16.10 -24.51
C HIS A 138 27.00 -16.54 -24.59
N GLY A 139 26.42 -16.51 -25.79
CA GLY A 139 25.00 -16.79 -25.93
C GLY A 139 24.45 -16.48 -27.31
N ARG A 140 23.16 -16.16 -27.35
CA ARG A 140 22.42 -15.91 -28.58
C ARG A 140 21.77 -14.53 -28.52
N LYS A 141 22.08 -13.69 -29.52
CA LYS A 141 21.57 -12.33 -29.68
C LYS A 141 20.40 -12.32 -30.66
N ALA A 142 19.33 -11.60 -30.34
CA ALA A 142 18.18 -11.47 -31.25
C ALA A 142 18.58 -10.71 -32.53
N LYS A 143 18.18 -11.23 -33.70
CA LYS A 143 18.43 -10.59 -35.01
C LYS A 143 17.61 -9.29 -35.18
N GLY A 144 16.39 -9.27 -34.66
CA GLY A 144 15.50 -8.10 -34.65
C GLY A 144 15.59 -7.28 -33.35
N LEU A 145 15.25 -5.99 -33.44
CA LEU A 145 15.06 -5.13 -32.27
C LEU A 145 13.66 -5.32 -31.69
N SER A 146 13.55 -5.17 -30.37
CA SER A 146 12.24 -5.13 -29.71
C SER A 146 11.51 -3.82 -30.02
N ARG A 147 10.18 -3.88 -29.95
CA ARG A 147 9.30 -2.70 -29.94
C ARG A 147 9.34 -1.95 -28.59
N TYR A 148 9.93 -2.57 -27.58
CA TYR A 148 10.14 -2.00 -26.25
C TYR A 148 11.60 -1.59 -26.09
N GLY A 149 11.83 -0.73 -25.11
CA GLY A 149 13.13 -0.11 -24.87
C GLY A 149 13.10 0.74 -23.61
N LYS A 150 14.10 1.59 -23.43
CA LYS A 150 14.17 2.55 -22.33
C LYS A 150 14.40 3.95 -22.82
N VAL A 151 14.12 4.90 -21.95
CA VAL A 151 14.29 6.32 -22.22
C VAL A 151 15.42 6.93 -21.40
N ALA A 152 16.02 7.96 -21.96
CA ALA A 152 16.86 8.91 -21.24
C ALA A 152 16.28 10.32 -21.39
N LEU A 153 16.38 11.11 -20.32
CA LEU A 153 15.76 12.41 -20.17
C LEU A 153 16.84 13.46 -20.02
N ARG A 154 16.75 14.54 -20.77
CA ARG A 154 17.57 15.71 -20.47
C ARG A 154 17.09 16.32 -19.15
N ARG A 155 18.01 16.94 -18.42
CA ARG A 155 17.79 17.55 -17.11
C ARG A 155 16.59 18.50 -17.04
N ASN A 156 16.32 19.29 -18.09
CA ASN A 156 15.15 20.17 -18.19
C ASN A 156 13.83 19.37 -18.15
N ILE A 157 13.72 18.28 -18.91
CA ILE A 157 12.56 17.38 -18.89
C ILE A 157 12.46 16.62 -17.58
N ALA A 158 13.60 16.22 -17.00
CA ALA A 158 13.61 15.57 -15.69
C ALA A 158 13.04 16.50 -14.59
N ALA A 159 13.35 17.80 -14.66
CA ALA A 159 12.90 18.83 -13.72
C ALA A 159 11.43 19.26 -13.90
N ASP A 160 10.84 18.98 -15.05
CA ASP A 160 9.47 19.37 -15.35
C ASP A 160 8.46 18.37 -14.75
N LEU A 161 7.58 18.92 -13.89
CA LEU A 161 6.55 18.17 -13.15
C LEU A 161 5.35 17.77 -14.03
N ASP A 162 5.26 18.27 -15.25
CA ASP A 162 4.24 17.85 -16.22
C ASP A 162 4.64 16.58 -16.96
N TYR A 163 5.92 16.21 -16.94
CA TYR A 163 6.42 14.92 -17.41
C TYR A 163 6.41 13.89 -16.27
N MET A 164 6.08 12.64 -16.65
CA MET A 164 6.16 11.48 -15.77
C MET A 164 6.78 10.28 -16.48
N ILE A 165 7.53 9.49 -15.72
CA ILE A 165 8.02 8.17 -16.13
C ILE A 165 6.93 7.14 -15.80
N PRO A 166 6.24 6.53 -16.80
CA PRO A 166 5.26 5.48 -16.56
C PRO A 166 5.94 4.15 -16.19
N LYS A 167 5.15 3.17 -15.72
CA LYS A 167 5.63 1.79 -15.47
C LYS A 167 6.31 1.23 -16.74
N GLY A 168 7.44 0.55 -16.57
CA GLY A 168 8.28 0.03 -17.65
C GLY A 168 9.22 1.05 -18.33
N ALA A 169 8.97 2.36 -18.19
CA ALA A 169 9.82 3.43 -18.73
C ALA A 169 10.15 3.34 -20.25
N HIS A 170 9.27 2.73 -21.05
CA HIS A 170 9.47 2.62 -22.51
C HIS A 170 9.26 3.93 -23.27
N LYS A 171 8.48 4.84 -22.68
CA LYS A 171 8.09 6.15 -23.22
C LYS A 171 7.88 7.09 -22.05
N LEU A 172 7.87 8.40 -22.29
CA LEU A 172 7.38 9.36 -21.32
C LEU A 172 5.88 9.61 -21.47
N LYS A 173 5.25 10.12 -20.41
CA LYS A 173 3.92 10.73 -20.48
C LYS A 173 4.01 12.19 -20.04
N HIS A 174 3.28 13.05 -20.73
CA HIS A 174 3.08 14.46 -20.38
C HIS A 174 1.61 14.69 -20.05
N LYS A 175 1.31 15.51 -19.04
CA LYS A 175 -0.08 15.77 -18.59
C LYS A 175 -1.02 16.19 -19.72
N THR A 176 -0.54 17.04 -20.63
CA THR A 176 -1.35 17.60 -21.73
C THR A 176 -1.08 16.95 -23.09
N LEU A 177 0.15 16.49 -23.33
CA LEU A 177 0.60 16.04 -24.66
C LEU A 177 0.44 14.52 -24.83
N GLY A 178 0.12 13.81 -23.76
CA GLY A 178 -0.02 12.35 -23.79
C GLY A 178 1.33 11.65 -23.86
N SER A 179 1.46 10.61 -24.67
CA SER A 179 2.68 9.80 -24.72
C SER A 179 3.75 10.42 -25.62
N ILE A 180 4.96 10.58 -25.08
CA ILE A 180 6.11 11.14 -25.80
C ILE A 180 7.10 10.02 -26.12
N ASN A 181 7.41 9.86 -27.41
CA ASN A 181 8.44 8.94 -27.88
C ASN A 181 9.80 9.66 -27.88
N GLY A 182 10.86 8.99 -27.42
CA GLY A 182 12.21 9.51 -27.52
C GLY A 182 12.79 9.40 -28.93
N TYR A 183 13.81 10.19 -29.21
CA TYR A 183 14.65 10.05 -30.39
C TYR A 183 15.43 8.74 -30.33
N SER A 184 15.35 7.92 -31.38
CA SER A 184 15.97 6.59 -31.39
C SER A 184 17.49 6.72 -31.48
N MET A 185 18.18 6.37 -30.39
CA MET A 185 19.65 6.39 -30.29
C MET A 185 20.31 5.08 -30.71
N GLY A 186 19.53 4.01 -30.81
CA GLY A 186 20.05 2.68 -31.11
C GLY A 186 19.55 1.64 -30.11
N GLU A 187 20.44 0.71 -29.75
CA GLU A 187 20.10 -0.48 -28.97
C GLU A 187 20.81 -0.57 -27.62
N LEU A 188 20.14 -1.21 -26.67
CA LEU A 188 20.74 -1.69 -25.42
C LEU A 188 20.59 -3.20 -25.33
N ILE A 189 21.52 -3.87 -24.65
CA ILE A 189 21.45 -5.31 -24.41
C ILE A 189 20.51 -5.58 -23.24
N HIS A 190 19.54 -6.46 -23.46
CA HIS A 190 18.52 -6.81 -22.46
C HIS A 190 18.56 -8.32 -22.19
N ILE A 191 18.75 -8.69 -20.92
CA ILE A 191 18.96 -10.08 -20.47
C ILE A 191 17.89 -10.49 -19.45
N PRO A 192 16.60 -10.55 -19.84
CA PRO A 192 15.50 -10.72 -18.89
C PRO A 192 15.33 -12.14 -18.35
N ILE A 193 15.95 -13.12 -19.00
CA ILE A 193 15.91 -14.54 -18.65
C ILE A 193 17.34 -15.02 -18.45
N ARG A 194 17.65 -15.43 -17.22
CA ARG A 194 19.02 -15.79 -16.81
C ARG A 194 19.11 -17.16 -16.19
N SER A 195 18.03 -17.65 -15.57
CA SER A 195 17.88 -19.03 -15.14
C SER A 195 16.40 -19.41 -15.05
N THR A 196 16.11 -20.70 -14.93
CA THR A 196 14.73 -21.20 -14.71
C THR A 196 14.12 -20.64 -13.43
N GLU A 197 14.89 -20.60 -12.35
CA GLU A 197 14.42 -20.10 -11.04
C GLU A 197 14.18 -18.59 -11.08
N GLN A 198 15.08 -17.84 -11.72
CA GLN A 198 14.98 -16.40 -11.88
C GLN A 198 13.72 -16.01 -12.67
N ILE A 199 13.42 -16.68 -13.79
CA ILE A 199 12.25 -16.31 -14.59
C ILE A 199 10.94 -16.59 -13.86
N TRP A 200 10.85 -17.68 -13.09
CA TRP A 200 9.70 -17.95 -12.23
C TRP A 200 9.50 -16.83 -11.20
N ASN A 201 10.56 -16.46 -10.49
CA ASN A 201 10.52 -15.39 -9.50
C ASN A 201 10.11 -14.05 -10.12
N LYS A 202 10.70 -13.67 -11.26
CA LYS A 202 10.38 -12.43 -11.97
C LYS A 202 8.91 -12.40 -12.43
N VAL A 203 8.42 -13.50 -13.00
CA VAL A 203 7.04 -13.59 -13.49
C VAL A 203 6.02 -13.54 -12.34
N LEU A 204 6.27 -14.26 -11.24
CA LEU A 204 5.38 -14.23 -10.08
C LEU A 204 5.33 -12.82 -9.46
N GLN A 205 6.47 -12.16 -9.33
CA GLN A 205 6.54 -10.77 -8.86
C GLN A 205 5.77 -9.81 -9.80
N GLY A 206 5.93 -9.96 -11.12
CA GLY A 206 5.17 -9.19 -12.11
C GLY A 206 3.66 -9.39 -11.97
N CYS A 207 3.20 -10.64 -11.82
CA CYS A 207 1.79 -10.95 -11.58
C CYS A 207 1.27 -10.35 -10.27
N GLU A 208 1.99 -10.52 -9.16
CA GLU A 208 1.65 -9.93 -7.85
C GLU A 208 1.50 -8.40 -7.98
N SER A 209 2.41 -7.75 -8.73
CA SER A 209 2.40 -6.30 -8.93
C SER A 209 1.15 -5.80 -9.63
N TYR A 210 0.71 -6.49 -10.70
CA TYR A 210 -0.47 -6.09 -11.46
C TYR A 210 -1.80 -6.49 -10.79
N LEU A 211 -1.83 -7.58 -10.01
CA LEU A 211 -3.02 -7.94 -9.23
C LEU A 211 -3.34 -6.94 -8.10
N ASN A 212 -2.34 -6.18 -7.66
CA ASN A 212 -2.52 -5.12 -6.66
C ASN A 212 -2.95 -3.76 -7.25
N VAL A 213 -3.10 -3.60 -8.57
CA VAL A 213 -3.47 -2.32 -9.21
C VAL A 213 -5.00 -2.09 -9.16
N PRO A 214 -5.49 -0.88 -8.79
CA PRO A 214 -6.93 -0.58 -8.80
C PRO A 214 -7.52 -0.73 -10.15
N ASP A 215 -8.74 -1.28 -10.20
CA ASP A 215 -9.52 -1.32 -11.43
C ASP A 215 -8.75 -1.92 -12.60
N TYR A 216 -7.78 -2.81 -12.30
CA TYR A 216 -6.92 -3.41 -13.30
C TYR A 216 -7.78 -4.11 -14.36
N ASN A 217 -7.75 -3.52 -15.55
CA ASN A 217 -8.62 -3.89 -16.66
C ASN A 217 -8.12 -5.11 -17.44
N GLY A 218 -6.99 -5.71 -17.03
CA GLY A 218 -6.41 -6.88 -17.66
C GLY A 218 -5.64 -6.63 -18.96
N ARG A 219 -5.48 -5.36 -19.38
CA ARG A 219 -4.77 -5.00 -20.62
C ARG A 219 -3.28 -4.71 -20.39
N GLU A 220 -2.94 -3.96 -19.36
CA GLU A 220 -1.54 -3.61 -19.05
C GLU A 220 -0.84 -4.76 -18.30
N GLY A 221 0.39 -5.15 -18.69
CA GLY A 221 1.08 -6.25 -17.99
C GLY A 221 0.51 -7.65 -18.28
N SER A 222 -0.33 -7.81 -19.32
CA SER A 222 -0.87 -9.10 -19.75
C SER A 222 0.24 -10.14 -20.01
N HIS A 223 1.40 -9.68 -20.50
CA HIS A 223 2.57 -10.52 -20.78
C HIS A 223 3.06 -11.31 -19.56
N TRP A 224 2.93 -10.79 -18.34
CA TRP A 224 3.30 -11.52 -17.12
C TRP A 224 2.43 -12.77 -16.94
N PHE A 225 1.12 -12.62 -17.10
CA PHE A 225 0.17 -13.71 -16.95
C PHE A 225 0.23 -14.69 -18.13
N ASP A 226 0.48 -14.19 -19.34
CA ASP A 226 0.70 -15.05 -20.51
C ASP A 226 1.96 -15.90 -20.33
N THR A 227 3.03 -15.32 -19.78
CA THR A 227 4.28 -16.04 -19.43
C THR A 227 4.06 -17.04 -18.30
N LEU A 228 3.31 -16.66 -17.25
CA LEU A 228 2.94 -17.57 -16.17
C LEU A 228 2.15 -18.79 -16.69
N ASN A 229 1.17 -18.56 -17.56
CA ASN A 229 0.40 -19.63 -18.18
C ASN A 229 1.30 -20.56 -19.01
N HIS A 230 2.30 -20.02 -19.69
CA HIS A 230 3.27 -20.80 -20.45
C HIS A 230 4.14 -21.65 -19.52
N LEU A 231 4.76 -21.05 -18.49
CA LEU A 231 5.58 -21.74 -17.50
C LEU A 231 4.81 -22.87 -16.80
N LEU A 232 3.51 -22.66 -16.54
CA LEU A 232 2.63 -23.67 -15.96
C LEU A 232 2.32 -24.81 -16.97
N SER A 233 2.16 -24.50 -18.26
CA SER A 233 1.64 -25.46 -19.25
C SER A 233 2.67 -26.42 -19.83
N TYR A 234 3.97 -26.17 -19.62
CA TYR A 234 5.07 -26.92 -20.23
C TYR A 234 6.15 -27.26 -19.19
N PRO A 235 6.93 -28.35 -19.36
CA PRO A 235 8.07 -28.65 -18.50
C PRO A 235 9.04 -27.47 -18.48
N THR A 236 9.38 -26.95 -17.30
CA THR A 236 10.27 -25.80 -17.21
C THR A 236 11.73 -26.25 -17.21
N ASP A 237 12.32 -26.34 -18.40
CA ASP A 237 13.77 -26.48 -18.58
C ASP A 237 14.33 -25.31 -19.40
N TRP A 238 15.66 -25.23 -19.46
CA TRP A 238 16.34 -24.12 -20.14
C TRP A 238 16.09 -24.08 -21.65
N THR A 239 15.62 -25.18 -22.26
CA THR A 239 15.36 -25.24 -23.71
C THR A 239 14.21 -24.33 -24.14
N MET A 240 13.33 -23.95 -23.21
CA MET A 240 12.23 -23.04 -23.46
C MET A 240 12.63 -21.56 -23.47
N ALA A 241 13.85 -21.21 -23.04
CA ALA A 241 14.23 -19.82 -22.80
C ALA A 241 14.14 -18.96 -24.07
N GLU A 242 14.46 -19.51 -25.24
CA GLU A 242 14.33 -18.83 -26.53
C GLU A 242 12.88 -18.51 -26.87
N GLN A 243 11.96 -19.44 -26.63
CA GLN A 243 10.54 -19.19 -26.81
C GLN A 243 10.06 -18.09 -25.87
N LEU A 244 10.46 -18.14 -24.59
CA LEU A 244 10.06 -17.18 -23.58
C LEU A 244 10.60 -15.77 -23.90
N LEU A 245 11.80 -15.68 -24.47
CA LEU A 245 12.46 -14.43 -24.84
C LEU A 245 11.99 -13.87 -26.19
N HIS A 246 11.52 -14.73 -27.09
CA HIS A 246 10.98 -14.32 -28.38
C HIS A 246 9.76 -13.42 -28.18
N GLU A 247 9.85 -12.18 -28.67
CA GLU A 247 8.87 -11.11 -28.43
C GLU A 247 8.60 -10.80 -26.94
N TYR A 248 9.63 -10.88 -26.09
CA TYR A 248 9.52 -10.52 -24.67
C TYR A 248 8.84 -9.15 -24.46
N GLY A 249 7.85 -9.12 -23.57
CA GLY A 249 7.01 -7.95 -23.29
C GLY A 249 5.78 -7.80 -24.20
N ALA A 250 5.66 -8.59 -25.27
CA ALA A 250 4.51 -8.58 -26.17
C ALA A 250 3.34 -9.47 -25.69
N ALA A 251 2.11 -9.13 -26.11
CA ALA A 251 0.99 -10.06 -26.04
C ALA A 251 1.27 -11.22 -27.01
N ARG A 252 1.37 -12.45 -26.47
CA ARG A 252 2.04 -13.56 -27.14
C ARG A 252 1.12 -14.27 -28.14
N ALA A 253 1.55 -14.41 -29.40
CA ALA A 253 1.04 -15.44 -30.30
C ALA A 253 1.66 -16.80 -29.95
N LYS A 254 1.02 -17.92 -30.27
CA LYS A 254 1.67 -19.24 -30.15
C LYS A 254 2.80 -19.31 -31.18
N VAL A 255 4.06 -19.26 -30.72
CA VAL A 255 5.25 -19.43 -31.57
C VAL A 255 5.90 -20.77 -31.22
N ASP A 256 6.19 -21.59 -32.22
CA ASP A 256 6.93 -22.84 -32.03
C ASP A 256 8.42 -22.58 -31.72
N LEU A 257 9.10 -23.60 -31.17
CA LEU A 257 10.51 -23.52 -30.75
C LEU A 257 11.42 -23.15 -31.93
N GLU A 258 11.23 -23.79 -33.08
CA GLU A 258 12.09 -23.63 -34.26
C GLU A 258 12.06 -22.19 -34.79
N SER A 259 10.86 -21.62 -34.91
CA SER A 259 10.66 -20.23 -35.33
C SER A 259 11.30 -19.24 -34.35
N ALA A 260 11.17 -19.49 -33.04
CA ALA A 260 11.81 -18.67 -32.01
C ALA A 260 13.34 -18.76 -32.12
N SER A 261 13.91 -19.96 -32.26
CA SER A 261 15.34 -20.18 -32.40
C SER A 261 15.92 -19.51 -33.65
N LEU A 262 15.21 -19.49 -34.78
CA LEU A 262 15.66 -18.84 -36.01
C LEU A 262 15.80 -17.31 -35.87
N ALA A 263 15.10 -16.72 -34.90
CA ALA A 263 15.16 -15.28 -34.61
C ALA A 263 16.45 -14.85 -33.88
N PHE A 264 17.28 -15.79 -33.43
CA PHE A 264 18.53 -15.53 -32.73
C PHE A 264 19.76 -16.00 -33.52
N GLN A 265 20.90 -15.38 -33.26
CA GLN A 265 22.21 -15.77 -33.79
C GLN A 265 23.23 -15.86 -32.66
N GLU A 266 24.20 -16.76 -32.78
CA GLU A 266 25.30 -16.85 -31.81
C GLU A 266 26.06 -15.53 -31.73
N SER A 267 26.44 -15.15 -30.51
CA SER A 267 27.13 -13.89 -30.25
C SER A 267 27.90 -13.97 -28.95
N SER A 268 29.03 -13.29 -28.91
CA SER A 268 29.78 -13.04 -27.69
C SER A 268 29.84 -11.54 -27.46
N ILE A 269 29.49 -11.09 -26.25
CA ILE A 269 29.45 -9.68 -25.87
C ILE A 269 30.37 -9.51 -24.66
N LEU A 270 31.24 -8.50 -24.73
CA LEU A 270 32.00 -8.05 -23.58
C LEU A 270 31.34 -6.78 -23.02
N LEU A 271 30.78 -6.89 -21.82
CA LEU A 271 30.25 -5.74 -21.10
C LEU A 271 31.40 -4.96 -20.47
N GLN A 272 31.46 -3.67 -20.79
CA GLN A 272 32.44 -2.79 -20.17
C GLN A 272 32.13 -2.62 -18.68
N THR A 273 33.12 -2.82 -17.80
CA THR A 273 32.92 -2.77 -16.34
C THR A 273 34.01 -1.99 -15.64
N ALA A 274 33.65 -1.37 -14.51
CA ALA A 274 34.59 -0.76 -13.57
C ALA A 274 34.83 -1.69 -12.37
N PRO A 275 35.99 -1.61 -11.69
CA PRO A 275 36.22 -2.33 -10.44
C PRO A 275 35.38 -1.74 -9.28
N LEU A 276 35.00 -2.59 -8.32
CA LEU A 276 34.42 -2.18 -7.04
C LEU A 276 35.50 -2.14 -5.96
N ALA A 277 35.30 -1.32 -4.92
CA ALA A 277 36.21 -1.29 -3.78
C ALA A 277 36.18 -2.63 -3.01
N LYS A 278 37.35 -3.12 -2.57
CA LYS A 278 37.48 -4.40 -1.82
C LYS A 278 36.52 -4.58 -0.64
N PRO A 279 36.23 -3.56 0.20
CA PRO A 279 35.29 -3.70 1.31
C PRO A 279 33.86 -4.10 0.88
N ALA A 280 33.42 -3.66 -0.31
CA ALA A 280 32.10 -4.01 -0.85
C ALA A 280 32.00 -5.49 -1.25
N LEU A 281 33.10 -6.08 -1.74
CA LEU A 281 33.17 -7.47 -2.16
C LEU A 281 33.24 -8.44 -0.97
N GLU A 282 33.97 -8.10 0.09
CA GLU A 282 34.09 -8.94 1.30
C GLU A 282 32.79 -8.99 2.12
N GLY A 283 32.02 -7.90 2.17
CA GLY A 283 30.70 -7.88 2.80
C GLY A 283 29.64 -8.69 2.03
N ALA A 284 29.76 -8.74 0.70
CA ALA A 284 28.85 -9.48 -0.18
C ALA A 284 29.20 -10.98 -0.32
N ALA A 285 30.48 -11.35 -0.26
CA ALA A 285 30.94 -12.73 -0.45
C ALA A 285 30.40 -13.73 0.59
N ASN A 286 29.89 -13.25 1.72
CA ASN A 286 29.24 -14.08 2.74
C ASN A 286 27.74 -14.33 2.49
N LEU A 287 27.17 -13.72 1.45
CA LEU A 287 25.76 -13.82 1.12
C LEU A 287 25.61 -14.72 -0.10
N THR A 288 25.49 -16.02 0.14
CA THR A 288 25.02 -16.94 -0.88
C THR A 288 23.58 -16.54 -1.24
N PRO A 289 23.24 -16.29 -2.52
CA PRO A 289 21.87 -15.99 -2.89
C PRO A 289 20.98 -17.17 -2.54
N GLU A 290 20.17 -17.06 -1.48
CA GLU A 290 19.09 -18.00 -1.25
C GLU A 290 17.99 -17.71 -2.27
N LEU A 291 18.11 -18.34 -3.44
CA LEU A 291 17.00 -18.42 -4.38
C LEU A 291 15.85 -19.15 -3.67
N GLN A 292 14.82 -18.40 -3.28
CA GLN A 292 13.70 -19.01 -2.58
C GLN A 292 13.03 -20.07 -3.47
N PRO A 293 12.90 -21.32 -3.01
CA PRO A 293 12.25 -22.35 -3.80
C PRO A 293 10.79 -21.98 -4.03
N LEU A 294 10.30 -22.27 -5.24
CA LEU A 294 8.92 -22.04 -5.64
C LEU A 294 7.99 -22.79 -4.68
N ASN A 295 7.33 -22.08 -3.75
CA ASN A 295 6.40 -22.74 -2.82
C ASN A 295 4.96 -22.67 -3.34
N ASN A 296 4.23 -23.77 -3.19
CA ASN A 296 2.82 -23.88 -3.59
C ASN A 296 1.90 -22.87 -2.88
N GLN A 297 2.33 -22.28 -1.75
CA GLN A 297 1.57 -21.28 -1.01
C GLN A 297 1.57 -19.91 -1.71
N ARG A 298 2.70 -19.49 -2.30
CA ARG A 298 2.83 -18.23 -3.03
C ARG A 298 1.97 -18.23 -4.29
N LEU A 299 2.00 -19.35 -5.03
CA LEU A 299 1.11 -19.57 -6.18
C LEU A 299 -0.37 -19.52 -5.76
N ARG A 300 -0.74 -20.15 -4.63
CA ARG A 300 -2.11 -20.10 -4.09
C ARG A 300 -2.55 -18.70 -3.67
N ARG A 301 -1.67 -17.86 -3.11
CA ARG A 301 -2.01 -16.46 -2.76
C ARG A 301 -2.32 -15.63 -3.99
N ILE A 302 -1.48 -15.70 -5.03
CA ILE A 302 -1.74 -15.02 -6.32
C ILE A 302 -3.08 -15.46 -6.90
N MET A 303 -3.45 -16.74 -6.74
CA MET A 303 -4.74 -17.30 -7.18
C MET A 303 -5.95 -16.90 -6.31
N GLN A 304 -5.76 -16.27 -5.16
CA GLN A 304 -6.83 -15.85 -4.24
C GLN A 304 -6.95 -14.32 -4.13
N MET A 305 -6.06 -13.55 -4.76
CA MET A 305 -6.05 -12.09 -4.70
C MET A 305 -7.22 -11.48 -5.47
N ASP A 306 -8.13 -10.86 -4.72
CA ASP A 306 -9.26 -10.13 -5.26
C ASP A 306 -8.84 -8.76 -5.80
N LYS A 307 -9.51 -8.29 -6.86
CA LYS A 307 -9.18 -7.03 -7.57
C LYS A 307 -9.33 -5.84 -6.64
N ARG A 308 -8.23 -5.31 -6.10
CA ARG A 308 -8.30 -4.13 -5.25
C ARG A 308 -7.15 -3.19 -5.52
N GLY A 309 -7.44 -1.93 -5.25
CA GLY A 309 -6.67 -0.84 -5.77
C GLY A 309 -5.73 -0.11 -4.85
N LEU A 310 -4.51 0.11 -5.35
CA LEU A 310 -3.57 1.15 -4.92
C LEU A 310 -3.93 2.56 -5.39
N LEU A 311 -4.32 3.39 -4.43
CA LEU A 311 -4.53 4.83 -4.58
C LEU A 311 -3.21 5.59 -4.68
N LYS A 312 -3.28 6.90 -5.00
CA LYS A 312 -2.15 7.82 -4.90
C LYS A 312 -1.52 7.68 -3.51
N GLN A 313 -0.30 7.19 -3.47
CA GLN A 313 0.46 7.04 -2.24
C GLN A 313 1.22 8.34 -1.96
N ASN A 314 1.08 8.89 -0.76
CA ASN A 314 1.87 10.04 -0.29
C ASN A 314 3.25 9.55 0.21
N ILE A 315 3.95 8.83 -0.66
CA ILE A 315 5.27 8.27 -0.38
C ILE A 315 6.32 9.33 -0.62
N ALA A 316 7.27 9.42 0.31
CA ALA A 316 8.43 10.28 0.19
C ALA A 316 9.71 9.53 0.57
N ILE A 317 10.84 10.13 0.21
CA ILE A 317 12.16 9.70 0.67
C ILE A 317 12.40 10.34 2.04
N VAL A 318 12.55 9.51 3.07
CA VAL A 318 12.87 9.91 4.45
C VAL A 318 14.14 9.18 4.86
N GLY A 319 15.26 9.90 4.89
CA GLY A 319 16.60 9.31 5.01
C GLY A 319 16.89 8.42 3.80
N ASP A 320 17.22 7.16 4.07
CA ASP A 320 17.48 6.14 3.04
C ASP A 320 16.27 5.25 2.75
N ASN A 321 15.06 5.65 3.20
CA ASN A 321 13.84 4.86 3.01
C ASN A 321 12.82 5.61 2.16
N ILE A 322 12.17 4.88 1.25
CA ILE A 322 10.96 5.31 0.55
C ILE A 322 9.78 4.70 1.31
N ARG A 323 8.97 5.55 1.96
CA ARG A 323 7.81 5.13 2.78
C ARG A 323 6.70 6.18 2.76
N ASP A 324 5.50 5.79 3.20
CA ASP A 324 4.42 6.74 3.51
C ASP A 324 4.89 7.78 4.55
N GLN A 325 4.64 9.07 4.31
CA GLN A 325 4.91 10.12 5.29
C GLN A 325 4.06 9.98 6.56
N ALA A 326 2.89 9.36 6.45
CA ALA A 326 2.01 9.07 7.57
C ALA A 326 2.47 7.86 8.41
N ASP A 327 3.46 7.08 7.94
CA ASP A 327 4.02 5.97 8.71
C ASP A 327 4.99 6.47 9.78
N LEU A 328 4.60 6.30 11.03
CA LEU A 328 5.31 6.81 12.20
C LEU A 328 6.29 5.80 12.81
N ALA A 329 6.64 4.70 12.13
CA ALA A 329 7.42 3.59 12.68
C ALA A 329 8.72 3.99 13.40
N ASP A 330 9.41 5.06 12.96
CA ASP A 330 10.66 5.54 13.60
C ASP A 330 10.45 6.75 14.53
N ARG A 331 9.20 7.16 14.79
CA ARG A 331 8.89 8.35 15.57
C ARG A 331 8.80 8.03 17.06
N THR A 332 9.31 8.92 17.89
CA THR A 332 9.17 8.87 19.35
C THR A 332 8.28 10.01 19.83
N PHE A 333 7.37 9.73 20.75
CA PHE A 333 6.42 10.68 21.32
C PHE A 333 6.87 11.08 22.73
N ARG A 334 7.19 12.35 22.90
CA ARG A 334 7.76 12.88 24.14
C ARG A 334 6.70 13.14 25.19
N SER A 335 7.12 13.13 26.44
CA SER A 335 6.31 13.54 27.58
C SER A 335 5.72 14.94 27.38
N LEU A 336 4.44 15.10 27.73
CA LEU A 336 3.72 16.36 27.61
C LEU A 336 3.98 17.24 28.84
N PRO A 337 4.15 18.56 28.67
CA PRO A 337 4.32 19.48 29.80
C PRO A 337 3.05 19.50 30.68
N GLY A 338 3.21 19.76 31.98
CA GLY A 338 2.08 19.96 32.86
C GLY A 338 1.26 21.20 32.48
N LEU A 339 -0.06 21.13 32.60
CA LEU A 339 -0.97 22.26 32.38
C LEU A 339 -1.68 22.60 33.69
N ALA A 340 -1.87 23.89 33.94
CA ALA A 340 -2.72 24.35 35.04
C ALA A 340 -4.17 23.92 34.79
N VAL A 341 -4.87 23.51 35.84
CA VAL A 341 -6.28 23.15 35.71
C VAL A 341 -7.12 24.41 35.58
N GLN A 342 -7.99 24.44 34.59
CA GLN A 342 -8.91 25.55 34.35
C GLN A 342 -10.32 24.96 34.14
N PRO A 343 -11.36 25.48 34.81
CA PRO A 343 -12.72 25.04 34.57
C PRO A 343 -13.16 25.37 33.14
N PHE A 344 -14.14 24.64 32.62
CA PHE A 344 -14.73 24.96 31.33
C PHE A 344 -15.60 26.21 31.44
N SER A 345 -15.49 27.11 30.45
CA SER A 345 -16.43 28.22 30.32
C SER A 345 -17.73 27.72 29.67
N ILE A 346 -18.83 28.47 29.89
CA ILE A 346 -20.13 28.12 29.31
C ILE A 346 -20.06 28.17 27.78
N GLU A 347 -19.32 29.14 27.23
CA GLU A 347 -19.11 29.29 25.78
C GLU A 347 -18.46 28.03 25.20
N LYS A 348 -17.42 27.51 25.85
CA LYS A 348 -16.74 26.26 25.42
C LYS A 348 -17.68 25.06 25.44
N LEU A 349 -18.59 24.98 26.40
CA LEU A 349 -19.60 23.92 26.40
C LEU A 349 -20.61 24.06 25.26
N ILE A 350 -21.05 25.29 24.98
CA ILE A 350 -21.97 25.54 23.86
C ILE A 350 -21.29 25.14 22.55
N ASP A 351 -20.03 25.54 22.34
CA ASP A 351 -19.25 25.16 21.16
C ASP A 351 -19.13 23.63 21.04
N ALA A 352 -18.82 22.95 22.15
CA ALA A 352 -18.75 21.50 22.20
C ALA A 352 -20.09 20.85 21.82
N LEU A 353 -21.21 21.30 22.38
CA LEU A 353 -22.53 20.76 22.05
C LEU A 353 -22.93 21.01 20.59
N GLN A 354 -22.57 22.18 20.03
CA GLN A 354 -22.82 22.48 18.61
C GLN A 354 -22.00 21.57 17.69
N SER A 355 -20.77 21.20 18.09
CA SER A 355 -19.93 20.31 17.30
C SER A 355 -20.52 18.92 17.08
N ALA A 356 -21.41 18.46 17.96
CA ALA A 356 -22.15 17.21 17.81
C ALA A 356 -22.96 17.13 16.49
N PHE A 357 -23.32 18.27 15.93
CA PHE A 357 -24.15 18.38 14.72
C PHE A 357 -23.34 18.59 13.44
N TRP A 358 -22.01 18.49 13.50
CA TRP A 358 -21.17 18.62 12.30
C TRP A 358 -21.39 17.48 11.30
N ASP A 359 -21.30 17.81 10.02
CA ASP A 359 -21.31 16.81 8.95
C ASP A 359 -20.13 15.84 9.06
N ILE A 360 -20.42 14.55 9.09
CA ILE A 360 -19.41 13.49 9.10
C ILE A 360 -18.89 13.30 7.68
N LYS A 361 -17.61 13.65 7.43
CA LYS A 361 -16.96 13.55 6.10
C LYS A 361 -16.75 12.10 5.68
N HIS A 362 -16.26 11.26 6.60
CA HIS A 362 -15.92 9.86 6.34
C HIS A 362 -16.86 8.95 7.11
N ARG A 363 -17.60 8.10 6.37
CA ARG A 363 -18.58 7.18 6.95
C ARG A 363 -18.29 5.72 6.59
N PRO A 364 -17.13 5.16 6.97
CA PRO A 364 -16.86 3.75 6.77
C PRO A 364 -17.82 2.89 7.61
N ALA A 365 -18.01 1.62 7.25
CA ALA A 365 -18.76 0.68 8.07
C ALA A 365 -18.10 0.53 9.44
N THR A 366 -18.88 0.70 10.53
CA THR A 366 -18.35 0.77 11.89
C THR A 366 -19.43 0.49 12.95
N ALA A 367 -19.01 -0.08 14.09
CA ALA A 367 -19.81 -0.18 15.32
C ALA A 367 -19.79 1.14 16.15
N TRP A 368 -18.93 2.08 15.78
CA TRP A 368 -18.69 3.35 16.48
C TRP A 368 -19.57 4.51 15.99
N ALA A 369 -20.44 4.25 15.01
CA ALA A 369 -21.23 5.24 14.28
C ALA A 369 -22.01 6.21 15.20
N GLU A 370 -22.72 5.67 16.20
CA GLU A 370 -23.57 6.46 17.10
C GLU A 370 -22.75 7.37 18.03
N HIS A 371 -21.45 7.13 18.20
CA HIS A 371 -20.58 7.89 19.10
C HIS A 371 -19.77 9.00 18.42
N ILE A 372 -19.77 9.07 17.08
CA ILE A 372 -19.02 10.11 16.33
C ILE A 372 -19.38 11.54 16.76
N PRO A 373 -20.66 11.92 16.95
CA PRO A 373 -21.03 13.24 17.49
C PRO A 373 -20.39 13.55 18.84
N PHE A 374 -20.26 12.54 19.70
CA PHE A 374 -19.60 12.69 21.00
C PHE A 374 -18.09 12.92 20.82
N MET A 375 -17.44 12.24 19.87
CA MET A 375 -16.02 12.48 19.57
C MET A 375 -15.76 13.95 19.18
N PHE A 376 -16.62 14.53 18.33
CA PHE A 376 -16.51 15.96 17.97
C PHE A 376 -16.61 16.87 19.20
N SER A 377 -17.59 16.59 20.06
CA SER A 377 -17.82 17.37 21.28
C SER A 377 -16.67 17.26 22.26
N LEU A 378 -16.13 16.05 22.43
CA LEU A 378 -15.00 15.77 23.29
C LEU A 378 -13.76 16.54 22.85
N PHE A 379 -13.42 16.53 21.56
CA PHE A 379 -12.25 17.22 21.03
C PHE A 379 -12.38 18.73 21.08
N THR A 380 -13.56 19.26 20.76
CA THR A 380 -13.87 20.69 20.87
C THR A 380 -13.68 21.17 22.31
N LEU A 381 -14.14 20.38 23.29
CA LEU A 381 -14.07 20.70 24.71
C LEU A 381 -12.65 20.58 25.28
N LEU A 382 -11.98 19.45 25.02
CA LEU A 382 -10.69 19.11 25.65
C LEU A 382 -9.49 19.72 24.94
N ARG A 383 -9.57 19.90 23.61
CA ARG A 383 -8.45 20.36 22.77
C ARG A 383 -7.13 19.62 23.08
N PRO A 384 -7.10 18.27 22.98
CA PRO A 384 -5.95 17.48 23.39
C PRO A 384 -4.71 17.81 22.55
N ARG A 385 -3.52 17.60 23.12
CA ARG A 385 -2.23 17.75 22.40
C ARG A 385 -1.82 16.47 21.69
N THR A 386 -2.20 15.33 22.25
CA THR A 386 -1.90 14.01 21.67
C THR A 386 -3.09 13.10 21.87
N PHE A 387 -3.56 12.53 20.75
CA PHE A 387 -4.59 11.51 20.69
C PHE A 387 -4.02 10.21 20.13
N VAL A 388 -4.26 9.11 20.82
CA VAL A 388 -3.86 7.77 20.39
C VAL A 388 -5.08 6.86 20.36
N GLU A 389 -5.23 6.09 19.28
CA GLU A 389 -6.25 5.04 19.15
C GLU A 389 -5.58 3.68 18.99
N LEU A 390 -5.96 2.73 19.85
CA LEU A 390 -5.53 1.33 19.81
C LEU A 390 -6.67 0.49 19.24
N GLY A 391 -6.45 -0.11 18.07
CA GLY A 391 -7.49 -0.81 17.33
C GLY A 391 -8.33 0.18 16.52
N VAL A 392 -7.98 0.33 15.24
CA VAL A 392 -8.46 1.42 14.38
C VAL A 392 -9.37 0.87 13.29
N HIS A 393 -9.07 -0.33 12.78
CA HIS A 393 -9.84 -0.98 11.71
C HIS A 393 -10.00 -0.04 10.49
N ASN A 394 -11.25 0.29 10.09
CA ASN A 394 -11.53 1.24 8.99
C ASN A 394 -11.38 2.73 9.39
N GLY A 395 -11.12 3.01 10.67
CA GLY A 395 -10.77 4.32 11.22
C GLY A 395 -11.92 5.29 11.49
N ALA A 396 -13.15 4.82 11.70
CA ALA A 396 -14.30 5.73 11.87
C ALA A 396 -14.12 6.74 13.04
N SER A 397 -13.77 6.23 14.22
CA SER A 397 -13.45 7.00 15.43
C SER A 397 -12.21 7.87 15.22
N PHE A 398 -11.14 7.29 14.70
CA PHE A 398 -9.89 8.00 14.45
C PHE A 398 -10.04 9.18 13.47
N LEU A 399 -10.73 8.96 12.35
CA LEU A 399 -10.98 9.99 11.34
C LEU A 399 -11.95 11.06 11.83
N ALA A 400 -12.91 10.70 12.70
CA ALA A 400 -13.76 11.69 13.37
C ALA A 400 -12.95 12.60 14.30
N ALA A 401 -12.03 12.04 15.09
CA ALA A 401 -11.09 12.83 15.88
C ALA A 401 -10.23 13.75 14.99
N CYS A 402 -9.65 13.24 13.90
CA CYS A 402 -8.86 14.04 12.95
C CYS A 402 -9.69 15.17 12.33
N GLN A 403 -10.95 14.90 11.97
CA GLN A 403 -11.85 15.91 11.45
C GLN A 403 -12.11 17.04 12.48
N ALA A 404 -12.29 16.71 13.76
CA ALA A 404 -12.45 17.71 14.80
C ALA A 404 -11.18 18.57 14.97
N VAL A 405 -10.00 17.92 14.96
CA VAL A 405 -8.70 18.60 15.03
C VAL A 405 -8.52 19.59 13.87
N GLU A 406 -8.81 19.18 12.64
CA GLU A 406 -8.71 20.04 11.45
C GLU A 406 -9.67 21.23 11.55
N ARG A 407 -10.94 20.96 11.88
CA ARG A 407 -12.01 21.98 11.87
C ARG A 407 -11.78 23.08 12.89
N ASP A 408 -11.37 22.71 14.10
CA ASP A 408 -11.15 23.63 15.21
C ASP A 408 -9.69 24.06 15.39
N ARG A 409 -8.83 23.68 14.42
CA ARG A 409 -7.38 23.97 14.40
C ARG A 409 -6.74 23.64 15.74
N ILE A 410 -7.06 22.46 16.27
CA ILE A 410 -6.51 21.99 17.54
C ILE A 410 -5.03 21.62 17.28
N PRO A 411 -4.07 22.09 18.09
CA PRO A 411 -2.68 21.67 17.96
C PRO A 411 -2.49 20.25 18.54
N CYS A 412 -3.13 19.27 17.88
CA CYS A 412 -3.21 17.87 18.30
C CYS A 412 -2.44 16.99 17.31
N GLU A 413 -1.60 16.12 17.85
CA GLU A 413 -1.01 15.00 17.11
C GLU A 413 -1.90 13.75 17.27
N CYS A 414 -2.33 13.16 16.15
CA CYS A 414 -3.19 11.97 16.14
C CYS A 414 -2.40 10.74 15.69
N VAL A 415 -2.45 9.65 16.46
CA VAL A 415 -1.70 8.41 16.19
C VAL A 415 -2.62 7.19 16.20
N ALA A 416 -2.74 6.55 15.04
CA ALA A 416 -3.50 5.32 14.85
C ALA A 416 -2.59 4.09 15.03
N ILE A 417 -2.89 3.18 15.95
CA ILE A 417 -2.09 1.98 16.20
C ILE A 417 -2.94 0.73 15.97
N ASP A 418 -2.56 -0.07 15.00
CA ASP A 418 -3.24 -1.33 14.66
C ASP A 418 -2.27 -2.20 13.83
N ASN A 419 -2.44 -3.51 13.81
CA ASN A 419 -1.69 -4.39 12.91
C ASN A 419 -2.38 -4.56 11.53
N TRP A 420 -3.68 -4.25 11.46
CA TRP A 420 -4.58 -4.47 10.33
C TRP A 420 -4.55 -5.91 9.78
N LEU A 421 -4.32 -6.88 10.66
CA LEU A 421 -4.42 -8.31 10.39
C LEU A 421 -5.77 -8.88 10.88
N GLY A 422 -6.43 -8.19 11.81
CA GLY A 422 -7.67 -8.61 12.45
C GLY A 422 -7.43 -9.54 13.63
N ASP A 423 -8.52 -9.97 14.27
CA ASP A 423 -8.50 -10.79 15.48
C ASP A 423 -9.74 -11.73 15.53
N PRO A 424 -9.84 -12.66 16.50
CA PRO A 424 -10.96 -13.59 16.58
C PRO A 424 -12.36 -12.98 16.73
N HIS A 425 -12.49 -11.74 17.24
CA HIS A 425 -13.75 -11.02 17.43
C HIS A 425 -14.10 -10.11 16.24
N ALA A 426 -13.11 -9.42 15.67
CA ALA A 426 -13.27 -8.59 14.47
C ALA A 426 -13.23 -9.39 13.15
N GLY A 427 -12.73 -10.64 13.20
CA GLY A 427 -12.42 -11.46 12.03
C GLY A 427 -11.04 -11.13 11.43
N SER A 428 -10.56 -11.96 10.49
CA SER A 428 -9.34 -11.64 9.74
C SER A 428 -9.58 -10.44 8.83
N HIS A 429 -8.74 -9.42 8.94
CA HIS A 429 -8.85 -8.25 8.09
C HIS A 429 -8.29 -8.57 6.71
N GLU A 430 -9.11 -8.29 5.72
CA GLU A 430 -8.68 -8.19 4.35
C GLU A 430 -7.65 -7.04 4.19
N PRO A 431 -6.59 -7.18 3.38
CA PRO A 431 -5.60 -6.12 3.18
C PRO A 431 -6.19 -4.75 2.76
N SER A 432 -7.40 -4.74 2.21
CA SER A 432 -8.10 -3.52 1.80
C SER A 432 -8.54 -2.61 2.94
N VAL A 433 -8.74 -3.15 4.14
CA VAL A 433 -9.13 -2.36 5.33
C VAL A 433 -8.07 -1.28 5.58
N PHE A 434 -6.80 -1.68 5.62
CA PHE A 434 -5.68 -0.74 5.78
C PHE A 434 -5.56 0.25 4.61
N THR A 435 -5.73 -0.23 3.38
CA THR A 435 -5.67 0.62 2.18
C THR A 435 -6.76 1.69 2.18
N GLU A 436 -7.98 1.33 2.59
CA GLU A 436 -9.10 2.27 2.70
C GLU A 436 -8.91 3.26 3.85
N PHE A 437 -8.42 2.80 5.01
CA PHE A 437 -8.03 3.67 6.11
C PHE A 437 -7.00 4.71 5.66
N ARG A 438 -5.90 4.29 5.03
CA ARG A 438 -4.85 5.20 4.51
C ARG A 438 -5.41 6.23 3.53
N ARG A 439 -6.34 5.83 2.65
CA ARG A 439 -7.02 6.75 1.74
C ARG A 439 -7.71 7.89 2.49
N ASN A 440 -8.46 7.52 3.52
CA ASN A 440 -9.26 8.47 4.27
C ASN A 440 -8.37 9.32 5.21
N LEU A 441 -7.19 8.82 5.58
CA LEU A 441 -6.19 9.54 6.37
C LEU A 441 -5.45 10.62 5.58
N GLU A 442 -5.30 10.48 4.25
CA GLU A 442 -4.49 11.37 3.40
C GLU A 442 -4.70 12.88 3.67
N PRO A 443 -5.94 13.39 3.81
CA PRO A 443 -6.17 14.81 4.09
C PRO A 443 -5.61 15.30 5.44
N PHE A 444 -5.40 14.39 6.39
CA PHE A 444 -5.01 14.69 7.78
C PHE A 444 -3.53 14.44 8.07
N THR A 445 -2.75 14.00 7.07
CA THR A 445 -1.31 13.69 7.21
C THR A 445 -0.40 14.79 7.78
N PRO A 446 -0.74 16.10 7.74
CA PRO A 446 0.06 17.11 8.43
C PRO A 446 0.14 16.96 9.96
N PHE A 447 -0.83 16.29 10.59
CA PHE A 447 -0.88 16.11 12.04
C PHE A 447 -1.31 14.71 12.50
N ALA A 448 -1.69 13.83 11.57
CA ALA A 448 -2.12 12.47 11.84
C ALA A 448 -1.25 11.43 11.11
N GLY A 449 -0.99 10.31 11.77
CA GLY A 449 -0.25 9.19 11.19
C GLY A 449 -0.60 7.86 11.84
N TYR A 450 0.09 6.80 11.43
CA TYR A 450 -0.18 5.43 11.91
C TYR A 450 1.09 4.67 12.28
N LEU A 451 0.93 3.68 13.17
CA LEU A 451 1.90 2.64 13.52
C LEU A 451 1.29 1.29 13.18
N ARG A 452 1.84 0.61 12.17
CA ARG A 452 1.34 -0.69 11.71
C ARG A 452 2.00 -1.84 12.47
N MET A 453 1.60 -2.05 13.71
CA MET A 453 2.18 -3.04 14.63
C MET A 453 1.22 -3.34 15.79
N ASN A 454 1.57 -4.29 16.66
CA ASN A 454 0.80 -4.54 17.87
C ASN A 454 1.05 -3.46 18.93
N PHE A 455 0.11 -3.27 19.85
CA PHE A 455 0.17 -2.19 20.85
C PHE A 455 1.42 -2.29 21.75
N ALA A 456 1.79 -3.51 22.15
CA ALA A 456 2.99 -3.75 22.94
C ALA A 456 4.30 -3.40 22.20
N GLU A 457 4.32 -3.54 20.87
CA GLU A 457 5.47 -3.18 20.03
C GLU A 457 5.59 -1.66 19.87
N ALA A 458 4.45 -0.95 19.84
CA ALA A 458 4.41 0.51 19.77
C ALA A 458 4.72 1.18 21.11
N LEU A 459 4.45 0.52 22.25
CA LEU A 459 4.58 1.08 23.60
C LEU A 459 5.94 1.77 23.88
N PRO A 460 7.11 1.25 23.47
CA PRO A 460 8.41 1.90 23.70
C PRO A 460 8.59 3.22 22.95
N GLN A 461 7.79 3.50 21.93
CA GLN A 461 7.82 4.77 21.20
C GLN A 461 7.21 5.93 22.00
N PHE A 462 6.46 5.65 23.06
CA PHE A 462 5.78 6.65 23.89
C PHE A 462 6.49 6.80 25.24
N GLU A 463 6.99 7.99 25.53
CA GLU A 463 7.44 8.34 26.88
C GLU A 463 6.25 8.35 27.86
N ASP A 464 6.54 8.25 29.16
CA ASP A 464 5.49 8.40 30.17
C ASP A 464 4.89 9.81 30.09
N ARG A 465 3.58 9.92 30.36
CA ARG A 465 2.82 11.18 30.30
C ARG A 465 2.80 11.86 28.92
N SER A 466 2.88 11.10 27.83
CA SER A 466 2.87 11.63 26.46
C SER A 466 1.47 11.70 25.80
N ILE A 467 0.40 11.21 26.43
CA ILE A 467 -0.93 11.07 25.80
C ILE A 467 -2.00 11.81 26.60
N ASP A 468 -2.76 12.70 25.97
CA ASP A 468 -3.91 13.36 26.60
C ASP A 468 -5.20 12.54 26.46
N VAL A 469 -5.43 11.93 25.28
CA VAL A 469 -6.61 11.09 25.03
C VAL A 469 -6.17 9.76 24.43
N LEU A 470 -6.58 8.67 25.08
CA LEU A 470 -6.38 7.31 24.60
C LEU A 470 -7.73 6.66 24.33
N HIS A 471 -7.93 6.13 23.13
CA HIS A 471 -9.09 5.30 22.80
C HIS A 471 -8.65 3.84 22.68
N VAL A 472 -9.23 2.97 23.51
CA VAL A 472 -8.95 1.54 23.54
C VAL A 472 -10.13 0.80 22.90
N ASP A 473 -9.91 0.29 21.69
CA ASP A 473 -10.88 -0.41 20.85
C ASP A 473 -10.21 -1.61 20.13
N GLY A 474 -9.37 -2.32 20.89
CA GLY A 474 -8.62 -3.50 20.46
C GLY A 474 -9.36 -4.82 20.75
N TYR A 475 -8.62 -5.88 21.07
CA TYR A 475 -9.24 -7.20 21.27
C TYR A 475 -10.16 -7.25 22.50
N HIS A 476 -11.40 -7.70 22.33
CA HIS A 476 -12.50 -7.41 23.26
C HIS A 476 -12.63 -8.40 24.44
N THR A 477 -11.59 -9.17 24.78
CA THR A 477 -11.59 -10.03 25.99
C THR A 477 -11.23 -9.22 27.25
N ALA A 478 -11.73 -9.63 28.42
CA ALA A 478 -11.47 -8.93 29.68
C ALA A 478 -9.98 -8.84 30.03
N ASN A 479 -9.19 -9.85 29.66
CA ASN A 479 -7.74 -9.87 29.92
C ASN A 479 -6.98 -8.94 28.97
N ALA A 480 -7.35 -8.92 27.68
CA ALA A 480 -6.70 -8.07 26.68
C ALA A 480 -6.91 -6.59 27.01
N VAL A 481 -8.16 -6.15 27.21
CA VAL A 481 -8.45 -4.75 27.55
C VAL A 481 -7.80 -4.32 28.88
N ARG A 482 -7.71 -5.23 29.86
CA ARG A 482 -7.01 -4.96 31.12
C ARG A 482 -5.52 -4.80 30.90
N GLN A 483 -4.90 -5.68 30.11
CA GLN A 483 -3.49 -5.59 29.79
C GLN A 483 -3.17 -4.29 29.05
N ASP A 484 -4.00 -3.90 28.08
CA ASP A 484 -3.85 -2.63 27.37
C ASP A 484 -3.97 -1.45 28.33
N PHE A 485 -4.97 -1.45 29.23
CA PHE A 485 -5.08 -0.41 30.26
C PHE A 485 -3.85 -0.35 31.16
N ASP A 486 -3.43 -1.49 31.73
CA ASP A 486 -2.33 -1.57 32.69
C ASP A 486 -0.99 -1.11 32.06
N LEU A 487 -0.73 -1.46 30.79
CA LEU A 487 0.48 -1.06 30.06
C LEU A 487 0.48 0.42 29.67
N TRP A 488 -0.67 0.95 29.23
CA TRP A 488 -0.76 2.30 28.67
C TRP A 488 -1.06 3.37 29.72
N LEU A 489 -1.48 3.01 30.94
CA LEU A 489 -1.83 3.97 31.99
C LEU A 489 -0.70 4.95 32.31
N ALA A 490 0.57 4.50 32.34
CA ALA A 490 1.73 5.36 32.60
C ALA A 490 1.99 6.38 31.48
N LYS A 491 1.48 6.12 30.26
CA LYS A 491 1.61 7.00 29.10
C LYS A 491 0.62 8.16 29.14
N MET A 492 -0.39 8.09 29.99
CA MET A 492 -1.38 9.15 30.14
C MET A 492 -0.82 10.37 30.87
N SER A 493 -1.14 11.55 30.36
CA SER A 493 -0.76 12.84 30.94
C SER A 493 -1.57 13.15 32.21
N ASP A 494 -1.22 14.23 32.89
CA ASP A 494 -1.98 14.70 34.05
C ASP A 494 -3.40 15.18 33.69
N GLN A 495 -3.72 15.39 32.41
CA GLN A 495 -5.07 15.68 31.92
C GLN A 495 -5.77 14.45 31.31
N GLY A 496 -5.11 13.29 31.35
CA GLY A 496 -5.45 12.07 30.63
C GLY A 496 -6.89 11.61 30.74
N ILE A 497 -7.48 11.25 29.60
CA ILE A 497 -8.79 10.61 29.47
C ILE A 497 -8.65 9.34 28.64
N ILE A 498 -9.29 8.25 29.08
CA ILE A 498 -9.30 6.97 28.37
C ILE A 498 -10.73 6.62 27.97
N LEU A 499 -10.93 6.24 26.70
CA LEU A 499 -12.19 5.78 26.15
C LEU A 499 -12.12 4.26 25.96
N PHE A 500 -13.21 3.56 26.29
CA PHE A 500 -13.39 2.13 26.07
C PHE A 500 -14.66 1.89 25.27
N HIS A 501 -14.56 1.26 24.12
CA HIS A 501 -15.73 0.80 23.35
C HIS A 501 -16.23 -0.56 23.85
N ASP A 502 -17.37 -1.04 23.35
CA ASP A 502 -18.00 -2.33 23.72
C ASP A 502 -18.32 -2.53 25.21
N THR A 503 -18.57 -1.45 25.96
CA THR A 503 -18.93 -1.56 27.38
C THR A 503 -20.32 -2.16 27.62
N ASN A 504 -21.12 -2.34 26.57
CA ASN A 504 -22.48 -2.87 26.59
C ASN A 504 -22.68 -4.08 25.64
N GLU A 505 -21.61 -4.80 25.27
CA GLU A 505 -21.71 -6.06 24.49
C GLU A 505 -21.55 -7.29 25.39
N PHE A 506 -22.54 -8.20 25.35
CA PHE A 506 -22.65 -9.34 26.29
C PHE A 506 -22.53 -10.71 25.62
N LYS A 507 -22.23 -10.75 24.32
CA LYS A 507 -22.14 -12.00 23.54
C LYS A 507 -20.77 -12.67 23.67
N ALA A 508 -20.75 -13.98 23.47
CA ALA A 508 -19.54 -14.79 23.42
C ALA A 508 -18.62 -14.55 24.64
N ASP A 509 -17.31 -14.42 24.40
CA ASP A 509 -16.27 -14.13 25.39
C ASP A 509 -15.91 -12.64 25.46
N PHE A 510 -16.77 -11.74 24.95
CA PHE A 510 -16.61 -10.29 25.16
C PHE A 510 -16.58 -9.98 26.66
N GLY A 511 -15.52 -9.28 27.06
CA GLY A 511 -15.19 -9.03 28.46
C GLY A 511 -14.96 -7.57 28.81
N VAL A 512 -15.07 -6.64 27.85
CA VAL A 512 -14.87 -5.21 28.10
C VAL A 512 -15.85 -4.68 29.14
N TRP A 513 -17.14 -5.04 29.06
CA TRP A 513 -18.13 -4.70 30.08
C TRP A 513 -17.77 -5.18 31.50
N ARG A 514 -17.10 -6.33 31.63
CA ARG A 514 -16.67 -6.88 32.94
C ARG A 514 -15.55 -6.04 33.52
N PHE A 515 -14.56 -5.71 32.68
CA PHE A 515 -13.46 -4.84 33.08
C PHE A 515 -13.99 -3.43 33.41
N TRP A 516 -14.86 -2.87 32.56
CA TRP A 516 -15.50 -1.57 32.75
C TRP A 516 -16.17 -1.44 34.12
N ARG A 517 -17.00 -2.42 34.52
CA ARG A 517 -17.69 -2.42 35.82
C ARG A 517 -16.75 -2.38 37.02
N LEU A 518 -15.53 -2.91 36.88
CA LEU A 518 -14.53 -2.90 37.96
C LEU A 518 -13.75 -1.57 37.97
N ILE A 519 -13.32 -1.10 36.80
CA ILE A 519 -12.42 0.05 36.71
C ILE A 519 -13.13 1.38 36.93
N ARG A 520 -14.40 1.49 36.54
CA ARG A 520 -15.19 2.72 36.71
C ARG A 520 -15.41 3.11 38.17
N GLU A 521 -15.30 2.16 39.10
CA GLU A 521 -15.40 2.44 40.54
C GLU A 521 -14.12 3.08 41.11
N GLN A 522 -13.02 3.04 40.36
CA GLN A 522 -11.72 3.59 40.77
C GLN A 522 -11.46 5.00 40.22
N TYR A 523 -12.18 5.40 39.18
CA TYR A 523 -11.96 6.67 38.48
C TYR A 523 -13.29 7.40 38.21
N PRO A 524 -13.29 8.74 38.21
CA PRO A 524 -14.44 9.48 37.71
C PRO A 524 -14.71 9.12 36.25
N HIS A 525 -15.98 8.93 35.91
CA HIS A 525 -16.36 8.37 34.62
C HIS A 525 -17.66 8.94 34.06
N VAL A 526 -17.80 8.81 32.74
CA VAL A 526 -19.06 8.96 31.99
C VAL A 526 -19.28 7.66 31.22
N GLU A 527 -20.53 7.25 31.06
CA GLU A 527 -20.89 6.01 30.38
C GLU A 527 -22.06 6.29 29.43
N PHE A 528 -22.00 5.71 28.24
CA PHE A 528 -23.08 5.71 27.26
C PHE A 528 -23.57 4.28 27.09
N GLY A 529 -24.86 4.04 27.34
CA GLY A 529 -25.48 2.71 27.21
C GLY A 529 -26.10 2.41 25.83
N HIS A 530 -26.02 3.33 24.87
CA HIS A 530 -26.52 3.12 23.50
C HIS A 530 -25.44 2.52 22.60
N GLY A 531 -25.82 2.06 21.39
CA GLY A 531 -24.92 1.30 20.51
C GLY A 531 -24.37 0.05 21.21
N HIS A 532 -23.06 -0.19 21.04
CA HIS A 532 -22.33 -1.23 21.77
C HIS A 532 -21.76 -0.74 23.12
N GLY A 533 -22.04 0.51 23.49
CA GLY A 533 -21.59 1.13 24.73
C GLY A 533 -20.24 1.83 24.59
N LEU A 534 -20.11 2.96 25.28
CA LEU A 534 -18.87 3.73 25.36
C LEU A 534 -18.63 4.19 26.80
N GLY A 535 -17.50 3.80 27.37
CA GLY A 535 -17.05 4.23 28.68
C GLY A 535 -15.93 5.27 28.58
N ILE A 536 -15.97 6.31 29.41
CA ILE A 536 -14.95 7.36 29.47
C ILE A 536 -14.42 7.45 30.91
N LEU A 537 -13.13 7.19 31.11
CA LEU A 537 -12.44 7.35 32.39
C LEU A 537 -11.59 8.61 32.40
N ILE A 538 -11.64 9.36 33.49
CA ILE A 538 -10.79 10.53 33.73
C ILE A 538 -9.66 10.11 34.67
N VAL A 539 -8.54 9.71 34.09
CA VAL A 539 -7.36 9.21 34.82
C VAL A 539 -6.44 10.34 35.28
N GLY A 540 -6.38 11.43 34.50
CA GLY A 540 -5.60 12.61 34.82
C GLY A 540 -6.13 13.33 36.06
N LYS A 541 -5.26 13.56 37.06
CA LYS A 541 -5.63 14.26 38.31
C LYS A 541 -5.97 15.74 38.08
N ASN A 542 -5.36 16.33 37.05
CA ASN A 542 -5.48 17.73 36.67
C ASN A 542 -6.35 17.91 35.42
N SER A 543 -7.17 16.92 35.08
CA SER A 543 -8.07 17.00 33.93
C SER A 543 -9.18 18.03 34.20
N PRO A 544 -9.44 18.97 33.26
CA PRO A 544 -10.52 19.95 33.42
C PRO A 544 -11.90 19.29 33.54
N ALA A 545 -12.06 18.06 33.04
CA ALA A 545 -13.28 17.27 33.20
C ALA A 545 -13.62 16.90 34.66
N ARG A 546 -12.69 17.04 35.62
CA ARG A 546 -12.95 16.77 37.05
C ARG A 546 -13.60 17.94 37.80
N ILE A 547 -13.36 19.18 37.36
CA ILE A 547 -13.64 20.38 38.18
C ILE A 547 -15.07 20.91 38.00
N GLY A 548 -15.75 20.59 36.90
CA GLY A 548 -17.12 21.06 36.64
C GLY A 548 -17.19 22.45 35.98
N LEU A 549 -18.40 23.02 35.95
CA LEU A 549 -18.71 24.29 35.26
C LEU A 549 -18.51 25.49 36.17
N SER A 550 -17.49 26.31 35.90
CA SER A 550 -17.13 27.53 36.66
C SER A 550 -17.01 27.36 38.18
N ASP A 551 -16.46 28.35 38.88
CA ASP A 551 -16.36 28.32 40.35
C ASP A 551 -17.74 28.55 41.02
N ASP A 552 -18.74 29.05 40.28
CA ASP A 552 -20.05 29.47 40.78
C ASP A 552 -21.21 28.50 40.50
N ALA A 553 -21.06 27.55 39.56
CA ALA A 553 -22.12 26.58 39.26
C ALA A 553 -21.74 25.17 39.74
N ASN A 554 -22.49 24.65 40.72
CA ASN A 554 -22.38 23.27 41.24
C ASN A 554 -22.75 22.17 40.20
N VAL A 555 -22.64 22.43 38.90
CA VAL A 555 -22.98 21.48 37.83
C VAL A 555 -21.71 20.78 37.37
N SER A 556 -21.46 19.61 37.95
CA SER A 556 -20.39 18.72 37.49
C SER A 556 -20.82 17.98 36.22
N LEU A 557 -19.91 17.90 35.22
CA LEU A 557 -20.06 17.01 34.06
C LEU A 557 -20.19 15.53 34.45
N LEU A 558 -19.77 15.20 35.67
CA LEU A 558 -19.82 13.85 36.25
C LEU A 558 -21.07 13.62 37.11
N SER A 559 -21.95 14.61 37.21
CA SER A 559 -23.22 14.42 37.91
C SER A 559 -24.12 13.45 37.15
N ARG A 560 -24.88 12.64 37.89
CA ARG A 560 -25.78 11.63 37.30
C ARG A 560 -26.78 12.25 36.31
N ASN A 561 -27.37 13.39 36.67
CA ASN A 561 -28.33 14.10 35.82
C ASN A 561 -27.69 14.59 34.51
N MET A 562 -26.43 15.04 34.56
CA MET A 562 -25.71 15.45 33.36
C MET A 562 -25.37 14.25 32.50
N ASN A 563 -24.93 13.13 33.09
CA ASN A 563 -24.68 11.90 32.35
C ASN A 563 -25.96 11.42 31.62
N ASP A 564 -27.11 11.38 32.30
CA ASP A 564 -28.39 11.02 31.67
C ASP A 564 -28.73 11.96 30.49
N LEU A 565 -28.51 13.26 30.64
CA LEU A 565 -28.71 14.24 29.56
C LEU A 565 -27.77 13.98 28.37
N LEU A 566 -26.48 13.77 28.63
CA LEU A 566 -25.49 13.48 27.60
C LEU A 566 -25.86 12.18 26.86
N GLN A 567 -26.32 11.15 27.57
CA GLN A 567 -26.76 9.90 26.95
C GLN A 567 -27.93 10.11 26.00
N VAL A 568 -28.95 10.88 26.41
CA VAL A 568 -30.12 11.17 25.57
C VAL A 568 -29.72 12.01 24.36
N LEU A 569 -28.89 13.04 24.56
CA LEU A 569 -28.45 13.93 23.49
C LEU A 569 -27.64 13.15 22.44
N PHE A 570 -26.53 12.56 22.85
CA PHE A 570 -25.60 11.90 21.93
C PHE A 570 -26.17 10.62 21.33
N GLY A 571 -26.97 9.86 22.08
CA GLY A 571 -27.65 8.68 21.55
C GLY A 571 -28.64 9.02 20.43
N ASN A 572 -29.41 10.12 20.57
CA ASN A 572 -30.35 10.54 19.53
C ASN A 572 -29.65 11.19 18.33
N VAL A 573 -28.68 12.08 18.58
CA VAL A 573 -27.91 12.74 17.51
C VAL A 573 -27.10 11.70 16.73
N GLY A 574 -26.45 10.75 17.41
CA GLY A 574 -25.72 9.64 16.79
C GLY A 574 -26.58 8.83 15.83
N LYS A 575 -27.74 8.37 16.29
CA LYS A 575 -28.70 7.61 15.47
C LYS A 575 -29.17 8.41 14.26
N LEU A 576 -29.54 9.68 14.44
CA LEU A 576 -30.03 10.53 13.35
C LEU A 576 -28.93 10.83 12.32
N SER A 577 -27.73 11.17 12.80
CA SER A 577 -26.58 11.49 11.96
C SER A 577 -26.19 10.33 11.06
N TRP A 578 -26.39 9.07 11.50
CA TRP A 578 -26.08 7.87 10.72
C TRP A 578 -27.26 7.29 9.92
N ALA A 579 -28.51 7.53 10.35
CA ALA A 579 -29.73 7.03 9.69
C ALA A 579 -29.96 7.55 8.25
N ASN A 580 -29.32 8.66 7.87
CA ASN A 580 -29.40 9.23 6.51
C ASN A 580 -28.83 8.33 5.38
N GLN A 581 -28.35 7.11 5.68
CA GLN A 581 -28.10 6.07 4.68
C GLN A 581 -29.36 5.29 4.27
N ILE A 582 -30.36 5.12 5.16
CA ILE A 582 -31.51 4.25 4.88
C ILE A 582 -32.45 4.92 3.85
N THR A 583 -32.52 6.24 3.84
CA THR A 583 -33.38 7.01 2.93
C THR A 583 -32.82 7.17 1.51
N SER A 584 -31.53 6.98 1.27
CA SER A 584 -30.93 7.06 -0.08
C SER A 584 -30.93 5.74 -0.87
N HIS A 585 -31.37 4.62 -0.27
CA HIS A 585 -31.52 3.33 -0.95
C HIS A 585 -32.96 2.79 -0.98
N GLN A 586 -33.94 3.58 -0.54
CA GLN A 586 -35.36 3.26 -0.67
C GLN A 586 -36.22 4.48 -1.06
N THR A 587 -35.90 5.14 -2.18
CA THR A 587 -36.94 5.85 -2.94
C THR A 587 -37.58 4.91 -3.94
N SER A 588 -38.31 3.92 -3.43
CA SER A 588 -39.47 3.37 -4.11
C SER A 588 -40.70 3.96 -3.43
N THR A 589 -41.35 4.86 -4.17
CA THR A 589 -42.63 5.51 -3.86
C THR A 589 -43.59 4.59 -3.11
N VAL A 590 -43.81 4.85 -1.83
CA VAL A 590 -44.97 4.33 -1.09
C VAL A 590 -46.05 5.40 -1.13
N THR A 591 -46.94 5.28 -2.11
CA THR A 591 -48.23 5.95 -2.10
C THR A 591 -49.11 5.35 -1.00
N ARG A 592 -49.62 6.22 -0.12
CA ARG A 592 -50.53 5.85 0.98
C ARG A 592 -51.91 5.54 0.41
N ALA A 593 -52.45 4.35 0.71
CA ALA A 593 -53.87 4.03 0.52
C ALA A 593 -54.41 3.26 1.76
N PRO A 594 -55.71 3.40 2.08
CA PRO A 594 -56.23 3.19 3.43
C PRO A 594 -56.59 1.73 3.75
N ALA A 595 -56.78 1.47 5.04
CA ALA A 595 -57.03 0.18 5.67
C ALA A 595 -58.22 -0.61 5.08
N SER A 596 -58.04 -1.92 4.89
CA SER A 596 -59.12 -2.91 4.91
C SER A 596 -58.59 -4.32 5.30
N THR A 597 -59.47 -5.06 5.97
CA THR A 597 -59.32 -6.29 6.78
C THR A 597 -58.87 -7.54 5.96
N PRO A 598 -58.21 -8.56 6.57
CA PRO A 598 -57.61 -9.66 5.82
C PRO A 598 -58.60 -10.78 5.47
N GLN A 599 -58.52 -11.29 4.24
CA GLN A 599 -59.00 -12.62 3.87
C GLN A 599 -57.90 -13.41 3.14
N ALA A 600 -57.71 -14.65 3.57
CA ALA A 600 -56.71 -15.59 3.05
C ALA A 600 -57.10 -16.16 1.67
N ARG A 601 -56.14 -16.27 0.73
CA ARG A 601 -56.26 -17.12 -0.47
C ARG A 601 -54.93 -17.75 -0.95
N ALA A 602 -55.10 -19.03 -1.35
CA ALA A 602 -54.31 -20.06 -2.04
C ALA A 602 -52.96 -19.75 -2.74
N PRO A 603 -52.07 -20.78 -2.91
CA PRO A 603 -50.75 -20.64 -3.50
C PRO A 603 -50.81 -20.29 -5.00
N ILE A 604 -50.10 -19.22 -5.38
CA ILE A 604 -50.05 -18.67 -6.74
C ILE A 604 -48.82 -19.26 -7.46
N ALA A 605 -49.03 -19.87 -8.62
CA ALA A 605 -47.93 -20.24 -9.53
C ALA A 605 -47.19 -18.98 -10.01
N PRO A 606 -45.85 -18.99 -10.12
CA PRO A 606 -45.08 -17.79 -10.43
C PRO A 606 -45.51 -17.20 -11.76
N SER A 607 -45.78 -15.90 -11.77
CA SER A 607 -46.27 -15.20 -12.95
C SER A 607 -45.22 -15.21 -14.07
N PRO A 608 -45.63 -15.13 -15.35
CA PRO A 608 -44.71 -15.01 -16.47
C PRO A 608 -43.71 -13.86 -16.33
N ALA A 609 -44.05 -12.82 -15.57
CA ALA A 609 -43.15 -11.72 -15.24
C ALA A 609 -41.97 -12.16 -14.34
N VAL A 610 -42.22 -13.02 -13.34
CA VAL A 610 -41.16 -13.58 -12.47
C VAL A 610 -40.26 -14.53 -13.26
N ILE A 611 -40.83 -15.30 -14.20
CA ILE A 611 -40.06 -16.19 -15.09
C ILE A 611 -39.14 -15.36 -16.01
N ASN A 612 -39.65 -14.29 -16.62
CA ASN A 612 -38.84 -13.40 -17.46
C ASN A 612 -37.76 -12.65 -16.66
N GLU A 613 -38.05 -12.25 -15.41
CA GLU A 613 -37.06 -11.65 -14.51
C GLU A 613 -35.95 -12.65 -14.15
N MET A 614 -36.31 -13.90 -13.84
CA MET A 614 -35.34 -14.96 -13.59
C MET A 614 -34.51 -15.30 -14.83
N GLN A 615 -35.10 -15.31 -16.01
CA GLN A 615 -34.39 -15.54 -17.27
C GLN A 615 -33.38 -14.41 -17.55
N GLY A 616 -33.77 -13.15 -17.33
CA GLY A 616 -32.86 -12.01 -17.43
C GLY A 616 -31.70 -12.07 -16.41
N ARG A 617 -31.96 -12.58 -15.20
CA ARG A 617 -30.91 -12.85 -14.20
C ARG A 617 -29.97 -13.97 -14.64
N ILE A 618 -30.48 -15.04 -15.25
CA ILE A 618 -29.67 -16.14 -15.80
C ILE A 618 -28.79 -15.62 -16.93
N ASP A 619 -29.34 -14.88 -17.90
CA ASP A 619 -28.56 -14.30 -19.01
C ASP A 619 -27.47 -13.33 -18.52
N LEU A 620 -27.79 -12.54 -17.50
CA LEU A 620 -26.83 -11.65 -16.83
C LEU A 620 -25.72 -12.45 -16.14
N LEU A 621 -26.07 -13.52 -15.40
CA LEU A 621 -25.12 -14.40 -14.73
C LEU A 621 -24.24 -15.14 -15.73
N GLU A 622 -24.81 -15.64 -16.83
CA GLU A 622 -24.04 -16.26 -17.90
C GLU A 622 -23.11 -15.27 -18.59
N SER A 623 -23.55 -14.02 -18.80
CA SER A 623 -22.68 -12.97 -19.33
C SER A 623 -21.52 -12.67 -18.38
N ARG A 624 -21.77 -12.71 -17.06
CA ARG A 624 -20.75 -12.54 -16.00
C ARG A 624 -19.79 -13.72 -15.96
N VAL A 625 -20.27 -14.95 -16.11
CA VAL A 625 -19.44 -16.16 -16.20
C VAL A 625 -18.59 -16.12 -17.47
N ARG A 626 -19.16 -15.78 -18.64
CA ARG A 626 -18.40 -15.59 -19.88
C ARG A 626 -17.36 -14.47 -19.77
N LYS A 627 -17.68 -13.39 -19.07
CA LYS A 627 -16.75 -12.28 -18.76
C LYS A 627 -15.66 -12.71 -17.77
N TYR A 628 -15.99 -13.61 -16.83
CA TYR A 628 -15.06 -14.21 -15.88
C TYR A 628 -14.11 -15.22 -16.54
N ASP A 629 -14.59 -16.07 -17.45
CA ASP A 629 -13.77 -17.01 -18.23
C ASP A 629 -12.82 -16.29 -19.20
N ARG A 630 -13.27 -15.16 -19.77
CA ARG A 630 -12.42 -14.27 -20.57
C ARG A 630 -11.48 -13.40 -19.72
N SER A 631 -11.73 -13.29 -18.42
CA SER A 631 -10.88 -12.53 -17.49
C SER A 631 -9.55 -13.25 -17.26
N LEU A 632 -8.57 -12.48 -16.80
CA LEU A 632 -7.23 -12.96 -16.43
C LEU A 632 -7.28 -14.17 -15.48
N TYR A 633 -8.24 -14.17 -14.55
CA TYR A 633 -8.51 -15.24 -13.59
C TYR A 633 -9.01 -16.53 -14.26
N GLY A 634 -9.88 -16.40 -15.27
CA GLY A 634 -10.38 -17.54 -16.05
C GLY A 634 -9.28 -18.21 -16.87
N ARG A 635 -8.38 -17.41 -17.47
CA ARG A 635 -7.23 -17.92 -18.24
C ARG A 635 -6.24 -18.71 -17.37
N VAL A 636 -5.88 -18.17 -16.21
CA VAL A 636 -4.97 -18.83 -15.24
C VAL A 636 -5.60 -20.11 -14.67
N ARG A 637 -6.89 -20.07 -14.30
CA ARG A 637 -7.63 -21.25 -13.81
C ARG A 637 -7.69 -22.37 -14.86
N ASN A 638 -7.88 -22.03 -16.14
CA ASN A 638 -7.91 -23.00 -17.23
C ASN A 638 -6.55 -23.66 -17.49
N GLY A 639 -5.44 -22.91 -17.39
CA GLY A 639 -4.09 -23.48 -17.44
C GLY A 639 -3.85 -24.52 -16.34
N ILE A 640 -4.25 -24.19 -15.10
CA ILE A 640 -4.11 -25.08 -13.94
C ILE A 640 -4.98 -26.33 -14.04
N ARG A 641 -6.19 -26.20 -14.60
CA ARG A 641 -7.06 -27.36 -14.89
C ARG A 641 -6.37 -28.33 -15.86
N LYS A 642 -5.75 -27.83 -16.94
CA LYS A 642 -5.04 -28.67 -17.93
C LYS A 642 -3.85 -29.43 -17.32
N ILE A 643 -3.14 -28.81 -16.39
CA ILE A 643 -2.02 -29.45 -15.68
C ILE A 643 -2.52 -30.54 -14.73
N ARG A 644 -3.59 -30.28 -13.98
CA ARG A 644 -4.23 -31.30 -13.13
C ARG A 644 -4.75 -32.49 -13.94
N LEU A 645 -5.23 -32.26 -15.16
CA LEU A 645 -5.68 -33.33 -16.06
C LEU A 645 -4.48 -34.12 -16.62
N ARG A 646 -3.40 -33.46 -17.04
CA ARG A 646 -2.15 -34.12 -17.46
C ARG A 646 -1.47 -34.93 -16.35
N LEU A 647 -1.40 -34.40 -15.14
CA LEU A 647 -0.87 -35.13 -13.96
C LEU A 647 -1.73 -36.32 -13.55
N LYS A 648 -3.01 -36.34 -13.97
CA LYS A 648 -3.93 -37.47 -13.79
C LYS A 648 -4.00 -38.40 -15.01
N GLY A 649 -3.18 -38.17 -16.05
CA GLY A 649 -3.16 -39.01 -17.26
C GLY A 649 -4.40 -38.87 -18.15
N VAL A 650 -5.19 -37.81 -18.02
CA VAL A 650 -6.41 -37.59 -18.81
C VAL A 650 -6.11 -36.58 -19.94
N THR A 651 -6.16 -37.04 -21.18
CA THR A 651 -6.19 -36.20 -22.39
C THR A 651 -7.64 -35.78 -22.70
N GLU A 652 -7.88 -34.48 -22.93
CA GLU A 652 -9.17 -34.00 -23.47
C GLU A 652 -9.14 -34.19 -25.00
N ASP A 653 -10.09 -34.95 -25.53
CA ASP A 653 -10.49 -34.94 -26.95
C ASP A 653 -11.23 -33.65 -27.31
#